data_AF-A0A5F8HCK9-F1
#
_entry.id   AF-A0A5F8HCK9-F1
#
_cell.length_a   1.000
_cell.length_b   1.000
_cell.length_c   1.000
_cell.angle_alpha   90.00
_cell.angle_beta   90.00
_cell.angle_gamma   90.00
#
_symmetry.space_group_name_H-M   'P 1'
#
loop_
_entity.id
_entity.type
_entity.pdbx_description
1 polymer ?
#
loop_
_entity_poly.entity_id
_entity_poly.type
_entity_poly.pdbx_seq_one_letter_code
_entity_poly.pdbx_strand_id
1 'polypeptide(L)'
;MQIGWCTLNCRFNQEEGVGDTPDSYAYDGNRVRKWNVTTTNYGKSWAAGDIVSCLIDLDEGIISFCLNGVSLGTAFDNITRGSGMAYFPAISLSFKESVAFNFGSRPLRYPMEDYRPLQDAPTTDLVKAHKLLGYLKNVLHLGLDPAEGKLVERESSTWQLRGEPTVLITIAHIFNHFAPLMCKVYLVEDVLMKFLLDILEKDGPVESFPLIQQLLDLMWLLMEDYEVQECLKQLMMSLLRAYRFSPIIPDLSLQMHYLRLTIAILKHEKSRKFLLNNVLFDVLRSVVFFYIKSPLRVEEAGLQELIPTTWWPNRFSKEGKEMKEVKEESSDERLRRRAYERGCQRLKKRIEVVEDLQVQILKLLLNNKDHNGGEASRYIFLNKFRKFLQENASSRGNLTVLCPPEYMVCFLHRLITALRYYWDEYKASNATAAYSEEAYVPPQLFYNGKVDYFDLQRLGGLLSHLKKTLKDDLASKANILIDPSELQAITMDDLDEDEESATSTAQRPVAALAIGGALARPSWLSSPTLSRANRFLSTAAVSLMNPRRPLGTMEKVKIRTLNVEQRTEEDIEGSHENEGLLLGRPPEEPDQPLTENSLLEILDGVIMMYNLSVHQQLGKMVGVSDDVNEYAMALKDTEEKLSRCPKWRKDIQEELMKSQKVFSEKLNHLSRRLAWINVTIYSKEKMQDIYWLLRVCTHTIEHGDRTGSLFAFMPEFYLSVAMNSYSALKNYFSPVNSMEELPGKVQVWRRGE
;
A
#
# COMPACT_ATOMS: atom_id res chain seq x y z
N MET A 1 -7.04 23.45 3.24
CA MET A 1 -5.63 23.77 2.97
C MET A 1 -5.48 25.11 2.25
N GLN A 2 -4.58 25.97 2.74
CA GLN A 2 -4.11 27.19 2.07
C GLN A 2 -2.57 27.14 2.03
N ILE A 3 -1.94 27.45 0.91
CA ILE A 3 -0.46 27.41 0.75
C ILE A 3 0.05 28.69 0.10
N GLY A 4 1.19 29.21 0.57
CA GLY A 4 1.82 30.37 -0.04
C GLY A 4 2.97 30.94 0.78
N TRP A 5 2.98 32.26 0.96
CA TRP A 5 4.09 33.01 1.54
C TRP A 5 3.60 33.93 2.66
N CYS A 6 4.41 34.12 3.70
CA CYS A 6 4.14 35.12 4.74
C CYS A 6 5.42 35.86 5.17
N THR A 7 5.27 37.05 5.74
CA THR A 7 6.36 37.78 6.39
C THR A 7 6.47 37.35 7.87
N LEU A 8 7.53 37.80 8.56
CA LEU A 8 7.71 37.60 10.00
C LEU A 8 6.64 38.27 10.87
N ASN A 9 5.93 39.25 10.33
CA ASN A 9 4.88 39.98 11.07
C ASN A 9 3.57 39.19 11.16
N CYS A 10 3.43 38.13 10.36
CA CYS A 10 2.23 37.33 10.32
C CYS A 10 2.03 36.58 11.64
N ARG A 11 0.87 36.78 12.29
CA ARG A 11 0.47 36.06 13.50
C ARG A 11 -0.65 35.08 13.16
N PHE A 12 -0.41 33.80 13.38
CA PHE A 12 -1.40 32.75 13.14
C PHE A 12 -2.11 32.37 14.44
N ASN A 13 -3.39 31.99 14.32
CA ASN A 13 -4.17 31.43 15.41
C ASN A 13 -5.11 30.33 14.87
N GLN A 14 -6.10 29.88 15.67
CA GLN A 14 -7.02 28.83 15.23
C GLN A 14 -7.99 29.27 14.12
N GLU A 15 -8.24 30.57 14.00
CA GLU A 15 -9.18 31.16 13.04
C GLU A 15 -8.46 31.76 11.83
N GLU A 16 -7.24 32.27 12.02
CA GLU A 16 -6.45 32.97 11.00
C GLU A 16 -5.25 32.13 10.55
N GLY A 17 -5.30 31.70 9.29
CA GLY A 17 -4.25 30.97 8.59
C GLY A 17 -3.45 31.83 7.60
N VAL A 18 -2.67 31.16 6.75
CA VAL A 18 -1.93 31.82 5.67
C VAL A 18 -2.91 32.39 4.64
N GLY A 19 -2.75 33.67 4.33
CA GLY A 19 -3.64 34.43 3.44
C GLY A 19 -4.74 35.20 4.16
N ASP A 20 -4.93 35.02 5.47
CA ASP A 20 -5.95 35.76 6.24
C ASP A 20 -5.42 37.08 6.82
N THR A 21 -4.11 37.33 6.73
CA THR A 21 -3.46 38.56 7.23
C THR A 21 -2.91 39.42 6.09
N PRO A 22 -2.70 40.73 6.29
CA PRO A 22 -2.08 41.60 5.28
C PRO A 22 -0.67 41.16 4.89
N ASP A 23 0.04 40.53 5.83
CA ASP A 23 1.41 40.05 5.73
C ASP A 23 1.53 38.63 5.15
N SER A 24 0.45 38.06 4.63
CA SER A 24 0.45 36.72 4.04
C SER A 24 -0.39 36.60 2.77
N TYR A 25 0.05 35.72 1.88
CA TYR A 25 -0.50 35.51 0.55
C TYR A 25 -0.65 34.02 0.32
N ALA A 26 -1.86 33.56 0.00
CA ALA A 26 -2.10 32.13 -0.17
C ALA A 26 -2.97 31.81 -1.38
N TYR A 27 -2.80 30.57 -1.85
CA TYR A 27 -3.66 29.91 -2.81
C TYR A 27 -4.40 28.75 -2.11
N ASP A 28 -5.71 28.71 -2.34
CA ASP A 28 -6.62 27.64 -1.94
C ASP A 28 -7.19 26.99 -3.20
N GLY A 29 -6.59 25.88 -3.61
CA GLY A 29 -7.05 25.13 -4.78
C GLY A 29 -8.29 24.27 -4.52
N ASN A 30 -8.79 24.13 -3.29
CA ASN A 30 -10.09 23.49 -3.09
C ASN A 30 -11.22 24.47 -3.41
N ARG A 31 -11.08 25.73 -2.97
CA ARG A 31 -12.05 26.80 -3.23
C ARG A 31 -11.76 27.61 -4.50
N VAL A 32 -10.66 27.31 -5.18
CA VAL A 32 -10.19 27.97 -6.42
C VAL A 32 -10.05 29.48 -6.22
N ARG A 33 -9.34 29.85 -5.16
CA ARG A 33 -9.26 31.21 -4.65
C ARG A 33 -7.83 31.57 -4.24
N LYS A 34 -7.52 32.86 -4.31
CA LYS A 34 -6.36 33.47 -3.65
C LYS A 34 -6.81 34.27 -2.44
N TRP A 35 -5.96 34.33 -1.42
CA TRP A 35 -6.25 34.92 -0.11
C TRP A 35 -5.14 35.90 0.28
N ASN A 36 -5.54 37.13 0.61
CA ASN A 36 -4.75 38.15 1.32
C ASN A 36 -5.74 39.07 2.04
N VAL A 37 -6.10 38.73 3.29
CA VAL A 37 -7.22 39.29 4.09
C VAL A 37 -8.60 39.02 3.48
N THR A 38 -8.74 39.30 2.19
CA THR A 38 -9.94 39.04 1.39
C THR A 38 -9.66 37.94 0.36
N THR A 39 -10.73 37.35 -0.16
CA THR A 39 -10.65 36.24 -1.11
C THR A 39 -11.19 36.63 -2.48
N THR A 40 -10.45 36.25 -3.53
CA THR A 40 -10.84 36.44 -4.94
C THR A 40 -10.63 35.15 -5.73
N ASN A 41 -11.41 34.96 -6.80
CA ASN A 41 -11.29 33.79 -7.67
C ASN A 41 -9.91 33.78 -8.33
N TYR A 42 -9.21 32.64 -8.26
CA TYR A 42 -7.89 32.48 -8.85
C TYR A 42 -7.54 31.00 -9.04
N GLY A 43 -6.86 30.70 -10.16
CA GLY A 43 -6.28 29.39 -10.41
C GLY A 43 -7.30 28.31 -10.82
N LYS A 44 -6.96 27.05 -10.51
CA LYS A 44 -7.75 25.86 -10.82
C LYS A 44 -8.04 25.05 -9.57
N SER A 45 -8.89 24.02 -9.67
CA SER A 45 -9.05 23.09 -8.56
C SER A 45 -7.90 22.08 -8.51
N TRP A 46 -7.37 21.81 -7.32
CA TRP A 46 -6.38 20.76 -7.10
C TRP A 46 -7.02 19.42 -6.72
N ALA A 47 -6.25 18.36 -6.87
CA ALA A 47 -6.60 16.99 -6.60
C ALA A 47 -5.48 16.31 -5.78
N ALA A 48 -5.83 15.23 -5.09
CA ALA A 48 -4.86 14.47 -4.31
C ALA A 48 -3.69 13.99 -5.20
N GLY A 49 -2.47 14.30 -4.76
CA GLY A 49 -1.24 13.97 -5.47
C GLY A 49 -0.85 14.94 -6.59
N ASP A 50 -1.52 16.09 -6.71
CA ASP A 50 -1.00 17.20 -7.51
C ASP A 50 0.22 17.85 -6.87
N ILE A 51 1.02 18.51 -7.70
CA ILE A 51 2.19 19.29 -7.28
C ILE A 51 1.91 20.76 -7.56
N VAL A 52 1.98 21.56 -6.50
CA VAL A 52 1.88 23.03 -6.59
C VAL A 52 3.28 23.62 -6.47
N SER A 53 3.69 24.43 -7.45
CA SER A 53 4.88 25.27 -7.35
C SER A 53 4.44 26.66 -6.88
N CYS A 54 5.04 27.15 -5.80
CA CYS A 54 4.82 28.50 -5.26
C CYS A 54 6.01 29.37 -5.67
N LEU A 55 5.76 30.40 -6.46
CA LEU A 55 6.80 31.26 -7.04
C LEU A 55 6.69 32.66 -6.41
N ILE A 56 7.84 33.26 -6.10
CA ILE A 56 7.94 34.63 -5.61
C ILE A 56 9.10 35.33 -6.31
N ASP A 57 8.81 36.48 -6.88
CA ASP A 57 9.76 37.39 -7.48
C ASP A 57 9.77 38.68 -6.65
N LEU A 58 10.85 38.91 -5.92
CA LEU A 58 10.98 40.09 -5.06
C LEU A 58 11.44 41.33 -5.84
N ASP A 59 12.05 41.15 -7.02
CA ASP A 59 12.52 42.25 -7.86
C ASP A 59 11.32 42.91 -8.55
N GLU A 60 10.40 42.11 -9.09
CA GLU A 60 9.14 42.59 -9.67
C GLU A 60 8.01 42.73 -8.65
N GLY A 61 8.14 42.09 -7.48
CA GLY A 61 7.12 42.11 -6.43
C GLY A 61 5.88 41.30 -6.79
N ILE A 62 6.10 40.11 -7.36
CA ILE A 62 5.06 39.23 -7.90
C ILE A 62 5.05 37.90 -7.15
N ILE A 63 3.86 37.39 -6.84
CA ILE A 63 3.65 36.00 -6.42
C ILE A 63 2.79 35.30 -7.47
N SER A 64 3.21 34.11 -7.88
CA SER A 64 2.45 33.27 -8.82
C SER A 64 2.49 31.81 -8.39
N PHE A 65 1.55 31.02 -8.93
CA PHE A 65 1.45 29.59 -8.63
C PHE A 65 1.38 28.80 -9.93
N CYS A 66 1.96 27.60 -9.93
CA CYS A 66 1.79 26.61 -10.99
C CYS A 66 1.16 25.35 -10.41
N LEU A 67 0.28 24.71 -11.18
CA LEU A 67 -0.29 23.40 -10.86
C LEU A 67 0.19 22.38 -11.89
N ASN A 68 0.93 21.37 -11.43
CA ASN A 68 1.53 20.34 -12.28
C ASN A 68 2.37 20.92 -13.44
N GLY A 69 3.13 21.97 -13.16
CA GLY A 69 3.98 22.67 -14.14
C GLY A 69 3.25 23.69 -15.02
N VAL A 70 1.92 23.77 -14.94
CA VAL A 70 1.13 24.75 -15.71
C VAL A 70 0.91 26.01 -14.88
N SER A 71 1.30 27.17 -15.41
CA SER A 71 1.09 28.47 -14.75
C SER A 71 -0.40 28.76 -14.55
N LEU A 72 -0.76 29.25 -13.36
CA LEU A 72 -2.09 29.75 -13.01
C LEU A 72 -2.21 31.27 -13.21
N GLY A 73 -1.18 31.91 -13.79
CA GLY A 73 -1.07 33.35 -13.94
C GLY A 73 -0.61 34.06 -12.66
N THR A 74 -0.45 35.38 -12.73
CA THR A 74 -0.06 36.20 -11.58
C THR A 74 -1.15 36.18 -10.51
N ALA A 75 -0.78 35.76 -9.29
CA ALA A 75 -1.69 35.76 -8.14
C ALA A 75 -1.70 37.12 -7.45
N PHE A 76 -0.53 37.67 -7.17
CA PHE A 76 -0.38 38.95 -6.50
C PHE A 76 0.70 39.77 -7.19
N ASP A 77 0.44 41.06 -7.32
CA ASP A 77 1.35 42.07 -7.83
C ASP A 77 1.58 43.13 -6.74
N ASN A 78 2.67 43.89 -6.87
CA ASN A 78 3.03 44.96 -5.94
C ASN A 78 3.07 44.52 -4.47
N ILE A 79 3.59 43.32 -4.20
CA ILE A 79 3.76 42.85 -2.81
C ILE A 79 4.70 43.78 -2.03
N THR A 80 4.52 43.83 -0.71
CA THR A 80 5.30 44.69 0.18
C THR A 80 6.79 44.33 0.13
N ARG A 81 7.64 45.30 -0.16
CA ARG A 81 9.10 45.14 -0.34
C ARG A 81 9.87 46.25 0.35
N GLY A 82 11.09 45.96 0.79
CA GLY A 82 11.92 46.90 1.53
C GLY A 82 13.04 46.23 2.30
N SER A 83 13.97 47.05 2.80
CA SER A 83 15.13 46.57 3.55
C SER A 83 14.71 45.80 4.81
N GLY A 84 15.32 44.64 5.03
CA GLY A 84 15.06 43.80 6.20
C GLY A 84 13.77 42.98 6.14
N MET A 85 13.02 43.03 5.03
CA MET A 85 11.84 42.17 4.85
C MET A 85 12.21 40.86 4.15
N ALA A 86 11.60 39.78 4.62
CA ALA A 86 11.76 38.43 4.08
C ALA A 86 10.42 37.71 4.06
N TYR A 87 10.25 36.85 3.07
CA TYR A 87 9.09 35.98 2.92
C TYR A 87 9.48 34.53 3.22
N PHE A 88 8.57 33.81 3.87
CA PHE A 88 8.74 32.43 4.30
C PHE A 88 7.61 31.59 3.68
N PRO A 89 7.92 30.38 3.18
CA PRO A 89 6.87 29.44 2.77
C PRO A 89 5.97 29.11 3.96
N ALA A 90 4.66 29.17 3.76
CA ALA A 90 3.67 28.96 4.80
C ALA A 90 2.51 28.10 4.29
N ILE A 91 1.91 27.33 5.20
CA ILE A 91 0.74 26.50 4.94
C ILE A 91 -0.19 26.50 6.14
N SER A 92 -1.49 26.43 5.86
CA SER A 92 -2.53 26.12 6.84
C SER A 92 -3.23 24.83 6.43
N LEU A 93 -3.22 23.86 7.34
CA LEU A 93 -3.83 22.54 7.16
C LEU A 93 -5.02 22.39 8.10
N SER A 94 -6.10 21.81 7.58
CA SER A 94 -7.26 21.37 8.35
C SER A 94 -7.10 19.90 8.78
N PHE A 95 -8.04 19.39 9.55
CA PHE A 95 -7.97 18.02 10.08
C PHE A 95 -7.88 16.98 8.94
N LYS A 96 -6.98 16.01 9.06
CA LYS A 96 -6.68 14.94 8.08
C LYS A 96 -6.06 15.38 6.75
N GLU A 97 -5.68 16.65 6.58
CA GLU A 97 -4.90 17.08 5.42
C GLU A 97 -3.42 16.72 5.60
N SER A 98 -2.74 16.36 4.52
CA SER A 98 -1.30 16.07 4.52
C SER A 98 -0.64 16.62 3.26
N VAL A 99 0.61 17.07 3.39
CA VAL A 99 1.41 17.66 2.31
C VAL A 99 2.86 17.18 2.44
N ALA A 100 3.57 17.12 1.31
CA ALA A 100 5.01 16.90 1.28
C ALA A 100 5.68 18.12 0.63
N PHE A 101 6.64 18.72 1.33
CA PHE A 101 7.42 19.85 0.81
C PHE A 101 8.71 19.36 0.16
N ASN A 102 9.04 19.96 -0.98
CA ASN A 102 10.37 19.85 -1.57
C ASN A 102 10.93 21.26 -1.75
N PHE A 103 11.79 21.66 -0.81
CA PHE A 103 12.49 22.95 -0.86
C PHE A 103 13.76 22.91 -1.72
N GLY A 104 14.05 21.79 -2.40
CA GLY A 104 15.26 21.60 -3.21
C GLY A 104 16.18 20.49 -2.71
N SER A 105 15.85 19.83 -1.60
CA SER A 105 16.58 18.66 -1.09
C SER A 105 16.50 17.45 -2.03
N ARG A 106 15.57 17.48 -2.99
CA ARG A 106 15.42 16.51 -4.08
C ARG A 106 15.19 17.25 -5.41
N PRO A 107 15.46 16.64 -6.57
CA PRO A 107 15.16 17.24 -7.87
C PRO A 107 13.70 17.72 -7.95
N LEU A 108 13.50 18.93 -8.48
CA LEU A 108 12.15 19.45 -8.72
C LEU A 108 11.54 18.72 -9.91
N ARG A 109 10.27 18.31 -9.80
CA ARG A 109 9.55 17.67 -10.91
C ARG A 109 9.24 18.65 -12.04
N TYR A 110 8.93 19.88 -11.67
CA TYR A 110 8.59 20.99 -12.57
C TYR A 110 9.51 22.17 -12.26
N PRO A 111 10.79 22.13 -12.66
CA PRO A 111 11.67 23.27 -12.55
C PRO A 111 11.16 24.41 -13.45
N MET A 112 11.26 25.65 -12.98
CA MET A 112 10.84 26.83 -13.72
C MET A 112 12.09 27.57 -14.22
N GLU A 113 12.13 27.89 -15.51
CA GLU A 113 13.13 28.80 -16.08
C GLU A 113 13.01 30.14 -15.33
N ASP A 114 14.14 30.71 -14.89
CA ASP A 114 14.29 31.93 -14.08
C ASP A 114 14.05 31.86 -12.56
N TYR A 115 13.55 30.75 -12.03
CA TYR A 115 13.41 30.57 -10.57
C TYR A 115 14.43 29.58 -10.00
N ARG A 116 14.77 29.76 -8.72
CA ARG A 116 15.62 28.82 -7.97
C ARG A 116 14.86 28.19 -6.81
N PRO A 117 15.13 26.92 -6.47
CA PRO A 117 14.66 26.34 -5.21
C PRO A 117 15.27 27.08 -4.01
N LEU A 118 14.65 26.93 -2.84
CA LEU A 118 15.18 27.48 -1.58
C LEU A 118 16.51 26.84 -1.18
N GLN A 119 16.70 25.57 -1.54
CA GLN A 119 17.94 24.83 -1.41
C GLN A 119 18.48 24.50 -2.80
N ASP A 120 19.64 25.05 -3.15
CA ASP A 120 20.29 24.77 -4.43
C ASP A 120 20.69 23.29 -4.56
N ALA A 121 20.71 22.82 -5.81
CA ALA A 121 21.19 21.49 -6.15
C ALA A 121 22.68 21.32 -5.78
N PRO A 122 23.12 20.15 -5.26
CA PRO A 122 24.51 19.93 -4.88
C PRO A 122 25.41 19.75 -6.12
N THR A 123 25.71 20.84 -6.82
CA THR A 123 26.31 20.84 -8.17
C THR A 123 27.67 20.14 -8.21
N THR A 124 28.53 20.37 -7.21
CA THR A 124 29.85 19.73 -7.10
C THR A 124 29.73 18.21 -6.98
N ASP A 125 28.81 17.73 -6.15
CA ASP A 125 28.58 16.30 -5.98
C ASP A 125 27.94 15.68 -7.23
N LEU A 126 27.01 16.39 -7.88
CA LEU A 126 26.38 15.96 -9.13
C LEU A 126 27.42 15.74 -10.23
N VAL A 127 28.31 16.72 -10.45
CA VAL A 127 29.38 16.60 -11.46
C VAL A 127 30.28 15.40 -11.14
N LYS A 128 30.65 15.22 -9.88
CA LYS A 128 31.47 14.07 -9.45
C LYS A 128 30.75 12.74 -9.66
N ALA A 129 29.47 12.64 -9.27
CA ALA A 129 28.66 11.43 -9.42
C ALA A 129 28.48 11.05 -10.89
N HIS A 130 28.17 12.00 -11.77
CA HIS A 130 28.04 11.75 -13.21
C HIS A 130 29.35 11.29 -13.84
N LYS A 131 30.48 11.87 -13.42
CA LYS A 131 31.82 11.46 -13.89
C LYS A 131 32.15 10.02 -13.48
N LEU A 132 31.92 9.66 -12.22
CA LEU A 132 32.10 8.30 -11.70
C LEU A 132 31.17 7.30 -12.38
N LEU A 133 29.91 7.68 -12.59
CA LEU A 133 28.96 6.86 -13.35
C LEU A 133 29.41 6.67 -14.81
N GLY A 134 29.98 7.69 -15.43
CA GLY A 134 30.59 7.58 -16.77
C GLY A 134 31.74 6.57 -16.80
N TYR A 135 32.60 6.57 -15.78
CA TYR A 135 33.65 5.56 -15.65
C TYR A 135 33.08 4.16 -15.46
N LEU A 136 32.06 4.00 -14.62
CA LEU A 136 31.37 2.72 -14.45
C LEU A 136 30.77 2.24 -15.78
N LYS A 137 30.06 3.12 -16.51
CA LYS A 137 29.53 2.81 -17.85
C LYS A 137 30.63 2.34 -18.79
N ASN A 138 31.78 3.01 -18.83
CA ASN A 138 32.90 2.59 -19.68
C ASN A 138 33.39 1.18 -19.31
N VAL A 139 33.52 0.85 -18.03
CA VAL A 139 33.93 -0.50 -17.60
C VAL A 139 32.89 -1.57 -17.96
N LEU A 140 31.60 -1.22 -17.96
CA LEU A 140 30.53 -2.13 -18.39
C LEU A 140 30.51 -2.38 -19.90
N HIS A 141 31.02 -1.44 -20.71
CA HIS A 141 31.04 -1.54 -22.18
C HIS A 141 32.40 -1.94 -22.75
N LEU A 142 33.47 -1.98 -21.94
CA LEU A 142 34.82 -2.29 -22.38
C LEU A 142 35.29 -3.60 -21.74
N GLY A 143 35.69 -4.56 -22.57
CA GLY A 143 36.38 -5.77 -22.15
C GLY A 143 37.86 -5.71 -22.48
N LEU A 144 38.69 -6.42 -21.71
CA LEU A 144 40.07 -6.67 -22.09
C LEU A 144 40.12 -7.93 -22.96
N ASP A 145 40.76 -7.84 -24.13
CA ASP A 145 41.18 -9.02 -24.88
C ASP A 145 42.45 -9.59 -24.23
N PRO A 146 42.39 -10.78 -23.61
CA PRO A 146 43.57 -11.39 -22.97
C PRO A 146 44.65 -11.81 -23.96
N ALA A 147 44.34 -11.97 -25.27
CA ALA A 147 45.31 -12.33 -26.29
C ALA A 147 46.09 -11.11 -26.81
N GLU A 148 45.43 -9.96 -26.98
CA GLU A 148 46.04 -8.75 -27.55
C GLU A 148 46.33 -7.64 -26.53
N GLY A 149 45.82 -7.74 -25.30
CA GLY A 149 45.94 -6.70 -24.27
C GLY A 149 45.22 -5.38 -24.63
N LYS A 150 44.29 -5.42 -25.59
CA LYS A 150 43.52 -4.26 -26.07
C LYS A 150 42.13 -4.20 -25.44
N LEU A 151 41.59 -2.99 -25.36
CA LEU A 151 40.20 -2.76 -25.00
C LEU A 151 39.30 -3.05 -26.22
N VAL A 152 38.27 -3.86 -26.01
CA VAL A 152 37.28 -4.23 -27.02
C VAL A 152 35.91 -3.82 -26.50
N GLU A 153 35.10 -3.18 -27.34
CA GLU A 153 33.72 -2.87 -26.99
C GLU A 153 32.89 -4.17 -26.86
N ARG A 154 32.09 -4.24 -25.80
CA ARG A 154 31.16 -5.34 -25.52
C ARG A 154 29.76 -4.77 -25.29
N GLU A 155 28.74 -5.54 -25.66
CA GLU A 155 27.36 -5.19 -25.34
C GLU A 155 27.13 -5.29 -23.83
N SER A 156 26.59 -4.22 -23.23
CA SER A 156 26.33 -4.14 -21.79
C SER A 156 25.35 -5.19 -21.27
N SER A 157 24.43 -5.65 -22.13
CA SER A 157 23.45 -6.70 -21.84
C SER A 157 24.09 -8.07 -21.56
N THR A 158 25.29 -8.31 -22.11
CA THR A 158 26.07 -9.55 -21.94
C THR A 158 27.17 -9.43 -20.88
N TRP A 159 27.28 -8.27 -20.23
CA TRP A 159 28.31 -8.05 -19.21
C TRP A 159 28.14 -9.07 -18.08
N GLN A 160 29.25 -9.64 -17.64
CA GLN A 160 29.32 -10.56 -16.52
C GLN A 160 30.68 -10.38 -15.85
N LEU A 161 30.67 -10.41 -14.52
CA LEU A 161 31.90 -10.38 -13.75
C LEU A 161 32.63 -11.73 -13.89
N ARG A 162 33.56 -11.84 -14.85
CA ARG A 162 34.33 -13.07 -15.11
C ARG A 162 35.55 -13.25 -14.18
N GLY A 163 35.56 -12.58 -13.03
CA GLY A 163 36.68 -12.60 -12.09
C GLY A 163 37.96 -11.93 -12.61
N GLU A 164 37.85 -11.03 -13.60
CA GLU A 164 38.98 -10.25 -14.13
C GLU A 164 39.48 -9.27 -13.03
N PRO A 165 40.68 -9.48 -12.45
CA PRO A 165 41.13 -8.72 -11.27
C PRO A 165 41.26 -7.22 -11.55
N THR A 166 41.72 -6.85 -12.75
CA THR A 166 41.85 -5.45 -13.16
C THR A 166 40.50 -4.74 -13.22
N VAL A 167 39.46 -5.40 -13.73
CA VAL A 167 38.10 -4.87 -13.77
C VAL A 167 37.58 -4.70 -12.34
N LEU A 168 37.74 -5.71 -11.49
CA LEU A 168 37.35 -5.66 -10.08
C LEU A 168 38.01 -4.52 -9.31
N ILE A 169 39.34 -4.38 -9.43
CA ILE A 169 40.10 -3.31 -8.75
C ILE A 169 39.65 -1.93 -9.26
N THR A 170 39.42 -1.81 -10.57
CA THR A 170 38.94 -0.55 -11.18
C THR A 170 37.55 -0.19 -10.65
N ILE A 171 36.62 -1.15 -10.64
CA ILE A 171 35.26 -0.94 -10.10
C ILE A 171 35.33 -0.63 -8.60
N ALA A 172 36.14 -1.34 -7.82
CA ALA A 172 36.33 -1.07 -6.40
C ALA A 172 36.81 0.37 -6.15
N HIS A 173 37.75 0.87 -6.96
CA HIS A 173 38.23 2.25 -6.86
C HIS A 173 37.14 3.29 -7.23
N ILE A 174 36.30 2.98 -8.22
CA ILE A 174 35.13 3.81 -8.55
C ILE A 174 34.16 3.83 -7.36
N PHE A 175 33.82 2.68 -6.80
CA PHE A 175 32.87 2.54 -5.69
C PHE A 175 33.35 3.22 -4.42
N ASN A 176 34.65 3.21 -4.11
CA ASN A 176 35.23 3.95 -2.98
C ASN A 176 34.90 5.46 -3.00
N HIS A 177 34.69 6.04 -4.19
CA HIS A 177 34.30 7.44 -4.34
C HIS A 177 32.81 7.64 -4.66
N PHE A 178 32.15 6.62 -5.20
CA PHE A 178 30.75 6.68 -5.60
C PHE A 178 29.81 6.35 -4.44
N ALA A 179 30.17 5.41 -3.57
CA ALA A 179 29.32 4.93 -2.48
C ALA A 179 28.90 6.03 -1.49
N PRO A 180 29.79 6.93 -1.02
CA PRO A 180 29.39 8.02 -0.12
C PRO A 180 28.43 9.03 -0.78
N LEU A 181 28.49 9.17 -2.12
CA LEU A 181 27.55 10.00 -2.87
C LEU A 181 26.17 9.34 -2.96
N MET A 182 26.11 8.02 -3.05
CA MET A 182 24.86 7.25 -3.13
C MET A 182 24.09 7.20 -1.79
N CYS A 183 24.62 7.77 -0.71
CA CYS A 183 23.85 8.04 0.51
C CYS A 183 23.06 9.37 0.42
N LYS A 184 23.37 10.24 -0.55
CA LYS A 184 22.69 11.53 -0.72
C LYS A 184 21.46 11.37 -1.59
N VAL A 185 20.32 11.64 -0.99
CA VAL A 185 19.00 11.48 -1.60
C VAL A 185 18.82 12.14 -2.96
N TYR A 186 19.36 13.36 -3.14
CA TYR A 186 19.32 14.08 -4.41
C TYR A 186 20.04 13.30 -5.52
N LEU A 187 21.22 12.74 -5.21
CA LEU A 187 22.06 12.02 -6.17
C LEU A 187 21.49 10.65 -6.49
N VAL A 188 20.87 9.97 -5.52
CA VAL A 188 20.17 8.70 -5.78
C VAL A 188 19.05 8.89 -6.79
N GLU A 189 18.26 9.95 -6.64
CA GLU A 189 17.11 10.23 -7.53
C GLU A 189 17.55 10.76 -8.89
N ASP A 190 18.54 11.67 -8.93
CA ASP A 190 18.96 12.31 -10.18
C ASP A 190 19.96 11.46 -10.99
N VAL A 191 20.80 10.67 -10.33
CA VAL A 191 21.90 9.93 -10.98
C VAL A 191 21.60 8.44 -11.05
N LEU A 192 21.44 7.77 -9.89
CA LEU A 192 21.32 6.30 -9.86
C LEU A 192 19.99 5.83 -10.43
N MET A 193 18.87 6.41 -10.00
CA MET A 193 17.54 6.00 -10.45
C MET A 193 17.38 6.22 -11.96
N LYS A 194 17.81 7.37 -12.49
CA LYS A 194 17.80 7.62 -13.95
C LYS A 194 18.67 6.62 -14.70
N PHE A 195 19.87 6.35 -14.20
CA PHE A 195 20.74 5.35 -14.82
C PHE A 195 20.10 3.96 -14.87
N LEU A 196 19.47 3.51 -13.79
CA LEU A 196 18.80 2.22 -13.76
C LEU A 196 17.56 2.19 -14.68
N LEU A 197 16.83 3.29 -14.79
CA LEU A 197 15.72 3.43 -15.75
C LEU A 197 16.23 3.39 -17.20
N ASP A 198 17.33 4.08 -17.52
CA ASP A 198 17.96 4.06 -18.84
C ASP A 198 18.40 2.65 -19.26
N ILE A 199 18.84 1.82 -18.31
CA ILE A 199 19.19 0.41 -18.56
C ILE A 199 17.92 -0.37 -18.96
N LEU A 200 16.82 -0.18 -18.23
CA LEU A 200 15.55 -0.88 -18.49
C LEU A 200 14.94 -0.54 -19.85
N GLU A 201 15.08 0.70 -20.31
CA GLU A 201 14.58 1.11 -21.63
C GLU A 201 15.33 0.42 -22.78
N LYS A 202 16.60 0.05 -22.56
CA LYS A 202 17.46 -0.56 -23.57
C LYS A 202 17.37 -2.09 -23.62
N ASP A 203 17.14 -2.75 -22.49
CA ASP A 203 17.28 -4.22 -22.35
C ASP A 203 16.02 -5.05 -22.70
N GLY A 204 14.98 -4.47 -23.31
CA GLY A 204 13.82 -5.25 -23.79
C GLY A 204 12.95 -5.86 -22.66
N PRO A 205 12.16 -6.93 -22.92
CA PRO A 205 11.14 -7.42 -21.99
C PRO A 205 11.70 -7.98 -20.67
N VAL A 206 10.87 -7.88 -19.63
CA VAL A 206 11.10 -7.94 -18.16
C VAL A 206 11.83 -9.18 -17.60
N GLU A 207 12.20 -10.16 -18.43
CA GLU A 207 12.53 -11.50 -17.95
C GLU A 207 13.99 -11.71 -17.54
N SER A 208 14.95 -10.88 -17.96
CA SER A 208 16.26 -10.85 -17.32
C SER A 208 16.87 -9.47 -17.42
N PHE A 209 17.01 -8.78 -16.28
CA PHE A 209 17.83 -7.57 -16.17
C PHE A 209 19.18 -7.94 -15.54
N PRO A 210 20.02 -8.76 -16.21
CA PRO A 210 21.24 -9.31 -15.60
C PRO A 210 22.17 -8.19 -15.14
N LEU A 211 22.24 -7.09 -15.89
CA LEU A 211 23.07 -5.95 -15.55
C LEU A 211 22.64 -5.29 -14.22
N ILE A 212 21.34 -5.10 -14.00
CA ILE A 212 20.83 -4.55 -12.73
C ILE A 212 21.13 -5.50 -11.57
N GLN A 213 20.98 -6.82 -11.77
CA GLN A 213 21.32 -7.79 -10.72
C GLN A 213 22.80 -7.71 -10.36
N GLN A 214 23.67 -7.69 -11.37
CA GLN A 214 25.12 -7.62 -11.16
C GLN A 214 25.57 -6.29 -10.56
N LEU A 215 24.94 -5.17 -10.92
CA LEU A 215 25.20 -3.88 -10.27
C LEU A 215 24.83 -3.93 -8.79
N LEU A 216 23.73 -4.58 -8.44
CA LEU A 216 23.35 -4.78 -7.03
C LEU A 216 24.34 -5.71 -6.33
N ASP A 217 24.79 -6.80 -6.97
CA ASP A 217 25.84 -7.67 -6.42
C ASP A 217 27.13 -6.87 -6.14
N LEU A 218 27.55 -6.01 -7.08
CA LEU A 218 28.71 -5.13 -6.90
C LEU A 218 28.50 -4.12 -5.77
N MET A 219 27.31 -3.53 -5.65
CA MET A 219 26.98 -2.62 -4.54
C MET A 219 27.12 -3.33 -3.19
N TRP A 220 26.55 -4.53 -3.06
CA TRP A 220 26.66 -5.33 -1.83
C TRP A 220 28.07 -5.89 -1.58
N LEU A 221 28.92 -5.98 -2.61
CA LEU A 221 30.29 -6.46 -2.49
C LEU A 221 31.28 -5.33 -2.14
N LEU A 222 31.07 -4.12 -2.64
CA LEU A 222 32.07 -3.05 -2.66
C LEU A 222 31.72 -1.83 -1.81
N MET A 223 30.46 -1.68 -1.41
CA MET A 223 30.03 -0.59 -0.51
C MET A 223 30.03 -1.09 0.93
N GLU A 224 30.19 -0.16 1.88
CA GLU A 224 29.97 -0.48 3.30
C GLU A 224 28.48 -0.76 3.54
N ASP A 225 28.17 -1.60 4.55
CA ASP A 225 26.78 -2.02 4.85
C ASP A 225 25.84 -0.82 5.01
N TYR A 226 26.26 0.22 5.75
CA TYR A 226 25.42 1.41 5.96
C TYR A 226 25.18 2.20 4.66
N GLU A 227 26.12 2.14 3.70
CA GLU A 227 26.04 2.88 2.44
C GLU A 227 25.05 2.22 1.48
N VAL A 228 25.17 0.91 1.28
CA VAL A 228 24.25 0.16 0.40
C VAL A 228 22.83 0.17 0.96
N GLN A 229 22.68 0.05 2.28
CA GLN A 229 21.39 0.10 2.95
C GLN A 229 20.72 1.46 2.78
N GLU A 230 21.41 2.57 3.04
CA GLU A 230 20.85 3.92 2.87
C GLU A 230 20.57 4.21 1.38
N CYS A 231 21.46 3.79 0.47
CA CYS A 231 21.25 3.92 -0.98
C CYS A 231 19.97 3.19 -1.43
N LEU A 232 19.81 1.91 -1.07
CA LEU A 232 18.63 1.11 -1.44
C LEU A 232 17.35 1.67 -0.85
N LYS A 233 17.39 2.14 0.41
CA LYS A 233 16.27 2.82 1.05
C LYS A 233 15.88 4.08 0.30
N GLN A 234 16.82 4.97 -0.01
CA GLN A 234 16.51 6.20 -0.75
C GLN A 234 16.04 5.92 -2.17
N LEU A 235 16.58 4.89 -2.83
CA LEU A 235 16.15 4.47 -4.17
C LEU A 235 14.70 4.00 -4.15
N MET A 236 14.36 3.09 -3.22
CA MET A 236 12.99 2.58 -3.09
C MET A 236 12.00 3.68 -2.69
N MET A 237 12.37 4.56 -1.75
CA MET A 237 11.54 5.71 -1.37
C MET A 237 11.34 6.69 -2.53
N SER A 238 12.33 6.83 -3.41
CA SER A 238 12.23 7.67 -4.60
C SER A 238 11.32 7.05 -5.66
N LEU A 239 11.39 5.72 -5.86
CA LEU A 239 10.47 5.00 -6.74
C LEU A 239 9.02 5.06 -6.26
N LEU A 240 8.80 4.87 -4.95
CA LEU A 240 7.47 5.00 -4.34
C LEU A 240 6.86 6.38 -4.58
N ARG A 241 7.66 7.43 -4.39
CA ARG A 241 7.24 8.82 -4.63
C ARG A 241 7.01 9.09 -6.12
N ALA A 242 7.93 8.66 -6.97
CA ALA A 242 7.83 8.82 -8.42
C ALA A 242 6.55 8.14 -8.97
N TYR A 243 6.24 6.94 -8.49
CA TYR A 243 5.00 6.22 -8.78
C TYR A 243 3.78 6.97 -8.25
N ARG A 244 3.74 7.31 -6.95
CA ARG A 244 2.60 7.97 -6.29
C ARG A 244 2.21 9.29 -6.94
N PHE A 245 3.21 10.11 -7.29
CA PHE A 245 2.98 11.44 -7.86
C PHE A 245 3.09 11.45 -9.39
N SER A 246 3.20 10.27 -10.03
CA SER A 246 3.18 10.21 -11.50
C SER A 246 1.86 10.77 -12.06
N PRO A 247 1.91 11.61 -13.11
CA PRO A 247 0.71 11.98 -13.81
C PRO A 247 0.10 10.73 -14.45
N ILE A 248 -1.22 10.65 -14.42
CA ILE A 248 -1.94 9.62 -15.18
C ILE A 248 -1.95 10.09 -16.61
N ILE A 249 -1.20 9.40 -17.47
CA ILE A 249 -1.24 9.59 -18.91
C ILE A 249 -1.94 8.37 -19.53
N PRO A 250 -2.55 8.49 -20.72
CA PRO A 250 -3.40 7.44 -21.27
C PRO A 250 -2.76 6.06 -21.35
N ASP A 251 -1.46 5.96 -21.61
CA ASP A 251 -0.70 4.72 -21.77
C ASP A 251 -0.15 4.15 -20.45
N LEU A 252 -0.26 4.91 -19.34
CA LEU A 252 0.30 4.59 -18.03
C LEU A 252 1.80 4.25 -18.06
N SER A 253 2.53 4.71 -19.09
CA SER A 253 3.90 4.29 -19.34
C SER A 253 4.81 4.60 -18.16
N LEU A 254 4.74 5.80 -17.58
CA LEU A 254 5.55 6.17 -16.41
C LEU A 254 5.38 5.21 -15.23
N GLN A 255 4.14 4.82 -14.92
CA GLN A 255 3.85 3.85 -13.85
C GLN A 255 4.48 2.50 -14.14
N MET A 256 4.36 2.02 -15.39
CA MET A 256 4.98 0.77 -15.82
C MET A 256 6.51 0.80 -15.67
N HIS A 257 7.17 1.91 -16.03
CA HIS A 257 8.63 2.04 -15.90
C HIS A 257 9.09 1.93 -14.44
N TYR A 258 8.42 2.64 -13.52
CA TYR A 258 8.76 2.55 -12.10
C TYR A 258 8.50 1.15 -11.51
N LEU A 259 7.39 0.51 -11.87
CA LEU A 259 7.10 -0.86 -11.42
C LEU A 259 8.11 -1.88 -11.97
N ARG A 260 8.52 -1.75 -13.24
CA ARG A 260 9.56 -2.62 -13.83
C ARG A 260 10.89 -2.47 -13.11
N LEU A 261 11.30 -1.24 -12.75
CA LEU A 261 12.51 -1.03 -11.95
C LEU A 261 12.38 -1.61 -10.55
N THR A 262 11.23 -1.43 -9.90
CA THR A 262 10.94 -2.08 -8.61
C THR A 262 11.07 -3.59 -8.72
N ILE A 263 10.50 -4.24 -9.75
CA ILE A 263 10.64 -5.68 -10.00
C ILE A 263 12.11 -6.05 -10.19
N ALA A 264 12.87 -5.29 -10.99
CA ALA A 264 14.28 -5.57 -11.22
C ALA A 264 15.09 -5.53 -9.91
N ILE A 265 14.87 -4.53 -9.06
CA ILE A 265 15.55 -4.43 -7.76
C ILE A 265 15.12 -5.57 -6.83
N LEU A 266 13.82 -5.90 -6.79
CA LEU A 266 13.28 -6.94 -5.94
C LEU A 266 13.59 -8.36 -6.44
N LYS A 267 14.04 -8.57 -7.68
CA LYS A 267 14.59 -9.87 -8.10
C LYS A 267 15.87 -10.22 -7.34
N HIS A 268 16.67 -9.22 -6.95
CA HIS A 268 17.91 -9.42 -6.22
C HIS A 268 17.63 -9.78 -4.75
N GLU A 269 17.98 -11.00 -4.33
CA GLU A 269 17.58 -11.57 -3.04
C GLU A 269 17.99 -10.71 -1.83
N LYS A 270 19.28 -10.34 -1.73
CA LYS A 270 19.76 -9.54 -0.58
C LYS A 270 19.07 -8.18 -0.50
N SER A 271 18.90 -7.51 -1.65
CA SER A 271 18.21 -6.23 -1.71
C SER A 271 16.73 -6.37 -1.34
N ARG A 272 16.04 -7.39 -1.86
CA ARG A 272 14.64 -7.68 -1.55
C ARG A 272 14.43 -7.89 -0.05
N LYS A 273 15.22 -8.76 0.58
CA LYS A 273 15.13 -9.04 2.02
C LYS A 273 15.40 -7.80 2.87
N PHE A 274 16.43 -7.01 2.51
CA PHE A 274 16.70 -5.73 3.19
C PHE A 274 15.51 -4.77 3.08
N LEU A 275 14.99 -4.57 1.87
CA LEU A 275 13.88 -3.65 1.60
C LEU A 275 12.58 -4.09 2.27
N LEU A 276 12.30 -5.39 2.29
CA LEU A 276 11.11 -5.94 2.94
C LEU A 276 11.16 -5.75 4.46
N ASN A 277 12.33 -5.94 5.07
CA ASN A 277 12.54 -5.73 6.50
C ASN A 277 12.48 -4.26 6.94
N ASN A 278 13.02 -3.34 6.13
CA ASN A 278 13.35 -1.98 6.60
C ASN A 278 12.62 -0.85 5.87
N VAL A 279 11.94 -1.11 4.75
CA VAL A 279 11.43 -0.03 3.88
C VAL A 279 9.99 -0.27 3.45
N LEU A 280 9.68 -1.43 2.87
CA LEU A 280 8.42 -1.65 2.15
C LEU A 280 7.20 -1.64 3.08
N PHE A 281 7.22 -2.31 4.22
CA PHE A 281 5.99 -2.46 5.03
C PHE A 281 5.85 -1.52 6.22
N ASP A 282 6.77 -0.59 6.39
CA ASP A 282 6.64 0.45 7.41
C ASP A 282 5.70 1.56 6.90
N VAL A 283 4.63 1.89 7.63
CA VAL A 283 3.81 3.11 7.42
C VAL A 283 3.36 3.27 5.96
N LEU A 284 2.57 2.30 5.46
CA LEU A 284 1.84 2.36 4.17
C LEU A 284 2.65 2.24 2.87
N ARG A 285 3.98 2.10 2.96
CA ARG A 285 4.88 2.29 1.81
C ARG A 285 4.64 1.28 0.69
N SER A 286 4.52 -0.01 0.98
CA SER A 286 4.36 -1.07 -0.03
C SER A 286 3.02 -1.00 -0.74
N VAL A 287 1.97 -0.62 -0.01
CA VAL A 287 0.59 -0.55 -0.53
C VAL A 287 0.47 0.50 -1.64
N VAL A 288 1.34 1.52 -1.64
CA VAL A 288 1.38 2.54 -2.68
C VAL A 288 1.62 1.95 -4.07
N PHE A 289 2.49 0.94 -4.20
CA PHE A 289 2.74 0.32 -5.51
C PHE A 289 1.52 -0.42 -6.06
N PHE A 290 0.62 -0.89 -5.19
CA PHE A 290 -0.56 -1.67 -5.59
C PHE A 290 -1.77 -0.79 -5.91
N TYR A 291 -1.69 0.52 -5.67
CA TYR A 291 -2.78 1.44 -5.98
C TYR A 291 -2.71 1.91 -7.43
N ILE A 292 -3.85 1.84 -8.12
CA ILE A 292 -4.04 2.44 -9.44
C ILE A 292 -4.79 3.76 -9.23
N LYS A 293 -4.08 4.88 -9.42
CA LYS A 293 -4.61 6.22 -9.15
C LYS A 293 -5.85 6.49 -9.98
N SER A 294 -6.95 6.85 -9.33
CA SER A 294 -8.16 7.28 -10.04
C SER A 294 -7.93 8.67 -10.64
N PRO A 295 -8.22 8.89 -11.93
CA PRO A 295 -8.11 10.20 -12.54
C PRO A 295 -9.22 11.11 -12.00
N LEU A 296 -8.83 12.01 -11.11
CA LEU A 296 -9.72 13.05 -10.58
C LEU A 296 -10.07 14.10 -11.65
N ARG A 297 -9.24 14.23 -12.70
CA ARG A 297 -9.43 15.12 -13.85
C ARG A 297 -9.40 14.31 -15.14
N VAL A 298 -10.57 14.08 -15.72
CA VAL A 298 -10.78 13.23 -16.91
C VAL A 298 -10.03 13.74 -18.14
N GLU A 299 -9.96 15.06 -18.33
CA GLU A 299 -9.24 15.70 -19.44
C GLU A 299 -7.73 15.50 -19.30
N GLU A 300 -7.17 15.79 -18.13
CA GLU A 300 -5.73 15.67 -17.87
C GLU A 300 -5.24 14.22 -17.90
N ALA A 301 -6.11 13.27 -17.55
CA ALA A 301 -5.82 11.85 -17.67
C ALA A 301 -5.92 11.30 -19.10
N GLY A 302 -6.29 12.15 -20.06
CA GLY A 302 -6.55 11.79 -21.46
C GLY A 302 -7.63 10.71 -21.61
N LEU A 303 -8.53 10.58 -20.62
CA LEU A 303 -9.66 9.65 -20.71
C LEU A 303 -10.66 10.06 -21.79
N GLN A 304 -10.72 11.35 -22.11
CA GLN A 304 -11.52 11.84 -23.24
C GLN A 304 -11.00 11.33 -24.59
N GLU A 305 -9.68 11.21 -24.75
CA GLU A 305 -9.08 10.63 -25.95
C GLU A 305 -9.28 9.11 -25.98
N LEU A 306 -9.16 8.45 -24.82
CA LEU A 306 -9.30 7.01 -24.70
C LEU A 306 -10.76 6.54 -24.86
N ILE A 307 -11.71 7.33 -24.35
CA ILE A 307 -13.16 7.08 -24.38
C ILE A 307 -13.85 8.34 -24.97
N PRO A 308 -13.81 8.53 -26.30
CA PRO A 308 -14.38 9.73 -26.93
C PRO A 308 -15.90 9.81 -26.74
N THR A 309 -16.58 8.68 -26.91
CA THR A 309 -18.03 8.56 -26.79
C THR A 309 -18.40 8.00 -25.43
N THR A 310 -19.23 8.74 -24.69
CA THR A 310 -19.79 8.35 -23.39
C THR A 310 -21.12 7.64 -23.58
N TRP A 311 -21.46 6.78 -22.62
CA TRP A 311 -22.73 6.06 -22.58
C TRP A 311 -23.06 5.74 -21.12
N TRP A 312 -24.36 5.68 -20.80
CA TRP A 312 -24.86 5.30 -19.48
C TRP A 312 -26.17 4.52 -19.60
N PRO A 313 -26.42 3.54 -18.72
CA PRO A 313 -27.68 2.80 -18.71
C PRO A 313 -28.85 3.68 -18.28
N ASN A 314 -29.92 3.78 -19.07
CA ASN A 314 -31.18 4.41 -18.66
C ASN A 314 -32.01 3.43 -17.82
N ARG A 315 -31.66 3.21 -16.55
CA ARG A 315 -32.31 2.18 -15.70
C ARG A 315 -33.49 2.64 -14.85
N PHE A 316 -33.75 3.94 -14.72
CA PHE A 316 -34.78 4.45 -13.80
C PHE A 316 -35.81 5.37 -14.47
N SER A 317 -37.09 5.11 -14.18
CA SER A 317 -38.20 6.02 -14.48
C SER A 317 -38.32 7.07 -13.36
N LYS A 318 -39.08 8.15 -13.60
CA LYS A 318 -39.37 9.23 -12.62
C LYS A 318 -39.96 8.71 -11.28
N GLU A 319 -40.35 7.44 -11.17
CA GLU A 319 -40.98 6.83 -9.99
C GLU A 319 -40.07 5.81 -9.24
N GLY A 320 -38.79 5.67 -9.59
CA GLY A 320 -37.87 4.77 -8.88
C GLY A 320 -38.16 3.26 -9.05
N LYS A 321 -39.15 2.89 -9.88
CA LYS A 321 -39.35 1.49 -10.30
C LYS A 321 -38.38 1.15 -11.44
N GLU A 322 -37.69 0.02 -11.32
CA GLU A 322 -36.95 -0.59 -12.43
C GLU A 322 -37.88 -0.74 -13.64
N MET A 323 -37.50 -0.16 -14.78
CA MET A 323 -38.20 -0.41 -16.04
C MET A 323 -37.93 -1.86 -16.45
N LYS A 324 -38.90 -2.75 -16.21
CA LYS A 324 -38.90 -4.12 -16.74
C LYS A 324 -39.09 -4.19 -18.26
N GLU A 325 -39.46 -3.08 -18.90
CA GLU A 325 -39.64 -3.01 -20.36
C GLU A 325 -38.43 -2.36 -21.03
N VAL A 326 -37.64 -3.18 -21.72
CA VAL A 326 -36.60 -2.76 -22.65
C VAL A 326 -37.28 -2.00 -23.79
N LYS A 327 -37.30 -0.67 -23.74
CA LYS A 327 -37.54 0.13 -24.94
C LYS A 327 -36.56 -0.34 -26.02
N GLU A 328 -37.05 -0.60 -27.24
CA GLU A 328 -36.19 -0.96 -28.37
C GLU A 328 -35.08 0.08 -28.51
N GLU A 329 -33.85 -0.34 -28.20
CA GLU A 329 -32.67 0.51 -28.26
C GLU A 329 -32.46 0.99 -29.71
N SER A 330 -32.45 2.30 -29.91
CA SER A 330 -32.25 2.93 -31.24
C SER A 330 -30.93 2.48 -31.86
N SER A 331 -30.85 2.44 -33.19
CA SER A 331 -29.60 2.15 -33.92
C SER A 331 -28.44 3.06 -33.47
N ASP A 332 -28.75 4.32 -33.17
CA ASP A 332 -27.76 5.32 -32.76
C ASP A 332 -27.28 5.09 -31.33
N GLU A 333 -28.18 4.66 -30.44
CA GLU A 333 -27.85 4.33 -29.05
C GLU A 333 -26.99 3.07 -28.97
N ARG A 334 -27.30 2.04 -29.79
CA ARG A 334 -26.46 0.85 -29.97
C ARG A 334 -25.05 1.21 -30.45
N LEU A 335 -24.94 2.12 -31.41
CA LEU A 335 -23.64 2.54 -31.95
C LEU A 335 -22.81 3.27 -30.90
N ARG A 336 -23.43 4.17 -30.12
CA ARG A 336 -22.79 4.87 -29.01
C ARG A 336 -22.32 3.91 -27.92
N ARG A 337 -23.16 2.95 -27.52
CA ARG A 337 -22.79 1.91 -26.54
C ARG A 337 -21.57 1.12 -26.98
N ARG A 338 -21.57 0.62 -28.23
CA ARG A 338 -20.42 -0.12 -28.79
C ARG A 338 -19.14 0.74 -28.84
N ALA A 339 -19.25 2.04 -29.11
CA ALA A 339 -18.11 2.95 -29.11
C ALA A 339 -17.53 3.14 -27.70
N TYR A 340 -18.39 3.32 -26.70
CA TYR A 340 -18.01 3.39 -25.29
C TYR A 340 -17.35 2.09 -24.80
N GLU A 341 -17.97 0.93 -25.07
CA GLU A 341 -17.44 -0.40 -24.72
C GLU A 341 -16.04 -0.63 -25.31
N ARG A 342 -15.79 -0.22 -26.57
CA ARG A 342 -14.45 -0.28 -27.17
C ARG A 342 -13.44 0.60 -26.42
N GLY A 343 -13.85 1.77 -25.94
CA GLY A 343 -13.04 2.64 -25.10
C GLY A 343 -12.67 1.98 -23.77
N CYS A 344 -13.67 1.43 -23.08
CA CYS A 344 -13.47 0.68 -21.83
C CYS A 344 -12.54 -0.51 -22.03
N GLN A 345 -12.65 -1.25 -23.14
CA GLN A 345 -11.76 -2.39 -23.41
C GLN A 345 -10.30 -1.96 -23.64
N ARG A 346 -10.06 -0.82 -24.30
CA ARG A 346 -8.70 -0.26 -24.43
C ARG A 346 -8.12 0.12 -23.08
N LEU A 347 -8.94 0.75 -22.23
CA LEU A 347 -8.56 1.11 -20.87
C LEU A 347 -8.21 -0.15 -20.04
N LYS A 348 -9.06 -1.18 -20.11
CA LYS A 348 -8.84 -2.47 -19.45
C LYS A 348 -7.50 -3.09 -19.81
N LYS A 349 -7.18 -3.22 -21.11
CA LYS A 349 -5.89 -3.77 -21.56
C LYS A 349 -4.67 -3.03 -21.01
N ARG A 350 -4.75 -1.70 -20.85
CA ARG A 350 -3.64 -0.90 -20.32
C ARG A 350 -3.47 -1.08 -18.81
N ILE A 351 -4.59 -1.15 -18.10
CA ILE A 351 -4.61 -1.40 -16.65
C ILE A 351 -4.12 -2.81 -16.32
N GLU A 352 -4.54 -3.83 -17.09
CA GLU A 352 -4.10 -5.22 -16.91
C GLU A 352 -2.57 -5.35 -16.87
N VAL A 353 -1.85 -4.65 -17.76
CA VAL A 353 -0.38 -4.65 -17.76
C VAL A 353 0.21 -4.10 -16.46
N VAL A 354 -0.40 -3.04 -15.90
CA VAL A 354 0.02 -2.48 -14.61
C VAL A 354 -0.30 -3.45 -13.47
N GLU A 355 -1.49 -4.07 -13.49
CA GLU A 355 -1.90 -5.07 -12.50
C GLU A 355 -0.96 -6.30 -12.51
N ASP A 356 -0.56 -6.77 -13.69
CA ASP A 356 0.37 -7.89 -13.83
C ASP A 356 1.74 -7.57 -13.22
N LEU A 357 2.25 -6.35 -13.42
CA LEU A 357 3.50 -5.90 -12.78
C LEU A 357 3.34 -5.82 -11.25
N GLN A 358 2.20 -5.32 -10.76
CA GLN A 358 1.90 -5.29 -9.33
C GLN A 358 1.84 -6.69 -8.72
N VAL A 359 1.20 -7.65 -9.39
CA VAL A 359 1.14 -9.05 -8.96
C VAL A 359 2.55 -9.68 -8.99
N GLN A 360 3.38 -9.37 -9.99
CA GLN A 360 4.78 -9.83 -10.03
C GLN A 360 5.59 -9.35 -8.82
N ILE A 361 5.40 -8.11 -8.38
CA ILE A 361 6.01 -7.62 -7.13
C ILE A 361 5.57 -8.50 -5.96
N LEU A 362 4.26 -8.76 -5.79
CA LEU A 362 3.79 -9.63 -4.71
C LEU A 362 4.33 -11.05 -4.80
N LYS A 363 4.46 -11.60 -6.01
CA LYS A 363 5.09 -12.91 -6.20
C LYS A 363 6.51 -12.92 -5.64
N LEU A 364 7.32 -11.91 -5.97
CA LEU A 364 8.68 -11.80 -5.40
C LEU A 364 8.67 -11.69 -3.88
N LEU A 365 7.73 -10.95 -3.29
CA LEU A 365 7.64 -10.79 -1.84
C LEU A 365 7.09 -12.04 -1.11
N LEU A 366 6.31 -12.88 -1.80
CA LEU A 366 5.76 -14.14 -1.29
C LEU A 366 6.61 -15.37 -1.65
N ASN A 367 7.82 -15.16 -2.17
CA ASN A 367 8.74 -16.23 -2.51
C ASN A 367 9.18 -17.01 -1.25
N ASN A 368 9.13 -18.34 -1.33
CA ASN A 368 9.52 -19.26 -0.26
C ASN A 368 10.71 -20.15 -0.63
N LYS A 369 11.43 -19.83 -1.70
CA LYS A 369 12.58 -20.63 -2.18
C LYS A 369 13.92 -19.94 -1.91
N ASP A 370 13.92 -18.77 -1.28
CA ASP A 370 15.08 -17.91 -1.11
C ASP A 370 15.64 -17.95 0.32
N HIS A 371 16.30 -19.06 0.68
CA HIS A 371 16.84 -19.30 2.04
C HIS A 371 18.33 -18.96 2.20
N ASN A 372 18.97 -18.22 1.28
CA ASN A 372 20.42 -18.02 1.34
C ASN A 372 20.82 -17.11 2.53
N GLY A 373 21.02 -17.73 3.70
CA GLY A 373 21.51 -17.08 4.92
C GLY A 373 20.46 -16.48 5.85
N GLY A 374 19.19 -16.85 5.75
CA GLY A 374 18.13 -16.37 6.65
C GLY A 374 16.71 -16.82 6.24
N GLU A 375 15.69 -16.26 6.90
CA GLU A 375 14.28 -16.53 6.62
C GLU A 375 13.91 -16.21 5.16
N ALA A 376 12.98 -16.99 4.59
CA ALA A 376 12.47 -16.75 3.26
C ALA A 376 11.66 -15.44 3.18
N SER A 377 11.60 -14.83 1.99
CA SER A 377 10.89 -13.54 1.80
C SER A 377 9.43 -13.62 2.26
N ARG A 378 8.76 -14.76 2.05
CA ARG A 378 7.37 -14.97 2.43
C ARG A 378 7.12 -14.76 3.93
N TYR A 379 7.99 -15.26 4.81
CA TYR A 379 7.80 -15.12 6.26
C TYR A 379 8.01 -13.68 6.74
N ILE A 380 9.02 -13.02 6.18
CA ILE A 380 9.26 -11.60 6.44
C ILE A 380 8.03 -10.79 6.01
N PHE A 381 7.48 -11.07 4.82
CA PHE A 381 6.24 -10.43 4.35
C PHE A 381 5.08 -10.70 5.29
N LEU A 382 4.88 -11.95 5.70
CA LEU A 382 3.77 -12.36 6.54
C LEU A 382 3.78 -11.64 7.90
N ASN A 383 4.93 -11.61 8.57
CA ASN A 383 5.10 -10.90 9.84
C ASN A 383 4.82 -9.40 9.70
N LYS A 384 5.34 -8.79 8.63
CA LYS A 384 5.08 -7.39 8.31
C LYS A 384 3.62 -7.11 7.95
N PHE A 385 2.97 -8.01 7.22
CA PHE A 385 1.56 -7.92 6.86
C PHE A 385 0.66 -8.04 8.09
N ARG A 386 0.96 -8.94 9.02
CA ARG A 386 0.25 -9.04 10.31
C ARG A 386 0.37 -7.76 11.14
N LYS A 387 1.58 -7.20 11.25
CA LYS A 387 1.79 -5.90 11.91
C LYS A 387 1.01 -4.78 11.24
N PHE A 388 0.99 -4.75 9.90
CA PHE A 388 0.18 -3.81 9.14
C PHE A 388 -1.33 -3.93 9.45
N LEU A 389 -1.87 -5.15 9.55
CA LEU A 389 -3.27 -5.35 9.92
C LEU A 389 -3.56 -4.94 11.36
N GLN A 390 -2.64 -5.21 12.29
CA GLN A 390 -2.73 -4.76 13.69
C GLN A 390 -2.86 -3.23 13.78
N GLU A 391 -1.97 -2.51 13.10
CA GLU A 391 -1.97 -1.04 13.06
C GLU A 391 -3.28 -0.47 12.47
N ASN A 392 -3.92 -1.17 11.54
CA ASN A 392 -5.20 -0.74 10.94
C ASN A 392 -6.43 -1.22 11.74
N ALA A 393 -6.31 -2.27 12.56
CA ALA A 393 -7.38 -2.75 13.43
C ALA A 393 -7.49 -1.91 14.72
N SER A 394 -6.34 -1.57 15.32
CA SER A 394 -6.27 -0.78 16.55
C SER A 394 -6.57 0.70 16.28
N SER A 395 -7.85 1.04 16.12
CA SER A 395 -8.36 2.41 15.93
C SER A 395 -8.12 3.36 17.13
N ARG A 396 -7.27 3.00 18.10
CA ARG A 396 -7.14 3.64 19.42
C ARG A 396 -5.98 4.63 19.59
N GLY A 397 -5.20 4.98 18.56
CA GLY A 397 -4.02 5.83 18.78
C GLY A 397 -3.73 6.91 17.74
N ASN A 398 -3.55 6.53 16.48
CA ASN A 398 -2.96 7.44 15.49
C ASN A 398 -3.82 7.55 14.21
N LEU A 399 -4.75 8.51 14.21
CA LEU A 399 -5.59 8.87 13.05
C LEU A 399 -4.78 9.32 11.82
N THR A 400 -3.48 9.60 11.96
CA THR A 400 -2.57 10.07 10.92
C THR A 400 -1.85 8.96 10.14
N VAL A 401 -1.99 7.68 10.51
CA VAL A 401 -1.19 6.56 9.97
C VAL A 401 -2.01 5.47 9.26
N LEU A 402 -3.34 5.62 9.15
CA LEU A 402 -4.18 4.61 8.49
C LEU A 402 -3.99 4.60 6.97
N CYS A 403 -3.94 3.39 6.40
CA CYS A 403 -3.85 3.21 4.95
C CYS A 403 -5.08 3.83 4.31
N PRO A 404 -4.95 4.71 3.30
CA PRO A 404 -6.12 5.22 2.61
C PRO A 404 -6.90 4.01 2.08
N PRO A 405 -8.16 3.83 2.46
CA PRO A 405 -8.85 2.57 2.22
C PRO A 405 -8.96 2.16 0.74
N GLU A 406 -8.83 3.10 -0.20
CA GLU A 406 -8.82 2.85 -1.64
C GLU A 406 -7.62 1.99 -2.08
N TYR A 407 -6.49 2.10 -1.37
CA TYR A 407 -5.29 1.33 -1.61
C TYR A 407 -5.50 -0.13 -1.22
N MET A 408 -6.28 -0.36 -0.15
CA MET A 408 -6.60 -1.69 0.38
C MET A 408 -7.43 -2.51 -0.60
N VAL A 409 -8.38 -1.89 -1.31
CA VAL A 409 -9.19 -2.57 -2.33
C VAL A 409 -8.30 -3.13 -3.44
N CYS A 410 -7.41 -2.30 -3.99
CA CYS A 410 -6.51 -2.76 -5.04
C CYS A 410 -5.58 -3.84 -4.49
N PHE A 411 -4.93 -3.59 -3.36
CA PHE A 411 -4.00 -4.52 -2.74
C PHE A 411 -4.62 -5.90 -2.47
N LEU A 412 -5.86 -5.96 -1.97
CA LEU A 412 -6.61 -7.21 -1.76
C LEU A 412 -6.63 -8.08 -3.02
N HIS A 413 -7.08 -7.51 -4.15
CA HIS A 413 -7.21 -8.27 -5.39
C HIS A 413 -5.87 -8.79 -5.92
N ARG A 414 -4.80 -8.00 -5.80
CA ARG A 414 -3.46 -8.41 -6.25
C ARG A 414 -2.89 -9.48 -5.32
N LEU A 415 -3.17 -9.37 -4.02
CA LEU A 415 -2.77 -10.37 -3.02
C LEU A 415 -3.51 -11.69 -3.20
N ILE A 416 -4.83 -11.67 -3.45
CA ILE A 416 -5.61 -12.86 -3.80
C ILE A 416 -5.01 -13.54 -5.03
N THR A 417 -4.70 -12.78 -6.09
CA THR A 417 -4.10 -13.33 -7.31
C THR A 417 -2.73 -13.99 -7.05
N ALA A 418 -1.85 -13.34 -6.27
CA ALA A 418 -0.54 -13.88 -5.93
C ALA A 418 -0.64 -15.10 -4.99
N LEU A 419 -1.56 -15.08 -4.03
CA LEU A 419 -1.84 -16.18 -3.11
C LEU A 419 -2.31 -17.42 -3.86
N ARG A 420 -3.31 -17.27 -4.74
CA ARG A 420 -3.84 -18.37 -5.56
C ARG A 420 -2.76 -18.98 -6.46
N TYR A 421 -1.88 -18.16 -7.03
CA TYR A 421 -0.76 -18.64 -7.82
C TYR A 421 0.15 -19.60 -7.03
N TYR A 422 0.59 -19.22 -5.82
CA TYR A 422 1.44 -20.09 -5.01
C TYR A 422 0.69 -21.31 -4.45
N TRP A 423 -0.59 -21.15 -4.14
CA TRP A 423 -1.44 -22.25 -3.71
C TRP A 423 -1.56 -23.33 -4.80
N ASP A 424 -1.83 -22.92 -6.03
CA ASP A 424 -1.96 -23.83 -7.16
C ASP A 424 -0.59 -24.39 -7.61
N GLU A 425 0.51 -23.64 -7.45
CA GLU A 425 1.88 -24.15 -7.64
C GLU A 425 2.23 -25.25 -6.61
N TYR A 426 1.84 -25.06 -5.35
CA TYR A 426 1.99 -26.08 -4.31
C TYR A 426 1.17 -27.33 -4.64
N LYS A 427 -0.09 -27.17 -5.07
CA LYS A 427 -0.92 -28.27 -5.55
C LYS A 427 -0.31 -29.02 -6.73
N ALA A 428 0.30 -28.31 -7.68
CA ALA A 428 0.99 -28.93 -8.81
C ALA A 428 2.20 -29.76 -8.36
N SER A 429 2.84 -29.36 -7.26
CA SER A 429 3.98 -30.07 -6.67
C SER A 429 3.56 -31.19 -5.70
N ASN A 430 2.36 -31.10 -5.11
CA ASN A 430 1.82 -32.04 -4.13
C ASN A 430 0.42 -32.55 -4.52
N ALA A 431 0.37 -33.79 -5.03
CA ALA A 431 -0.86 -34.39 -5.54
C ALA A 431 -1.98 -34.56 -4.49
N THR A 432 -1.68 -34.58 -3.19
CA THR A 432 -2.70 -34.72 -2.14
C THR A 432 -3.27 -33.39 -1.65
N ALA A 433 -2.71 -32.25 -2.07
CA ALA A 433 -3.21 -30.93 -1.69
C ALA A 433 -4.53 -30.58 -2.41
N ALA A 434 -5.17 -29.47 -2.05
CA ALA A 434 -6.37 -28.98 -2.74
C ALA A 434 -6.05 -27.80 -3.68
N TYR A 435 -6.88 -27.60 -4.70
CA TYR A 435 -6.81 -26.40 -5.54
C TYR A 435 -7.26 -25.17 -4.76
N SER A 436 -6.82 -23.99 -5.19
CA SER A 436 -7.23 -22.71 -4.58
C SER A 436 -8.76 -22.50 -4.59
N GLU A 437 -9.49 -23.11 -5.52
CA GLU A 437 -10.96 -23.08 -5.59
C GLU A 437 -11.67 -23.81 -4.44
N GLU A 438 -10.97 -24.68 -3.73
CA GLU A 438 -11.46 -25.43 -2.56
C GLU A 438 -10.87 -24.88 -1.25
N ALA A 439 -10.21 -23.72 -1.30
CA ALA A 439 -9.55 -23.12 -0.15
C ALA A 439 -10.55 -22.78 0.98
N TYR A 440 -10.12 -23.03 2.21
CA TYR A 440 -10.76 -22.62 3.45
C TYR A 440 -9.69 -22.41 4.52
N VAL A 441 -10.04 -21.74 5.62
CA VAL A 441 -9.15 -21.60 6.78
C VAL A 441 -9.50 -22.69 7.79
N PRO A 442 -8.57 -23.61 8.12
CA PRO A 442 -8.86 -24.70 9.04
C PRO A 442 -9.22 -24.20 10.46
N PRO A 443 -10.26 -24.75 11.13
CA PRO A 443 -10.71 -24.28 12.44
C PRO A 443 -9.62 -24.28 13.54
N GLN A 444 -8.59 -25.11 13.39
CA GLN A 444 -7.42 -25.22 14.26
C GLN A 444 -6.79 -23.85 14.54
N LEU A 445 -6.75 -22.95 13.54
CA LEU A 445 -6.16 -21.62 13.66
C LEU A 445 -6.89 -20.72 14.68
N PHE A 446 -8.14 -21.04 15.03
CA PHE A 446 -8.97 -20.17 15.87
C PHE A 446 -8.78 -20.43 17.36
N TYR A 447 -8.40 -21.65 17.74
CA TYR A 447 -8.29 -22.06 19.14
C TYR A 447 -6.90 -22.53 19.57
N ASN A 448 -5.97 -22.76 18.64
CA ASN A 448 -4.62 -23.15 19.01
C ASN A 448 -3.76 -22.00 19.55
N GLY A 449 -4.21 -20.74 19.47
CA GLY A 449 -3.51 -19.59 20.06
C GLY A 449 -2.23 -19.16 19.34
N LYS A 450 -1.91 -19.72 18.16
CA LYS A 450 -0.72 -19.33 17.36
C LYS A 450 -0.91 -18.10 16.49
N VAL A 451 -2.16 -17.70 16.27
CA VAL A 451 -2.53 -16.50 15.51
C VAL A 451 -3.16 -15.48 16.45
N ASP A 452 -2.59 -14.28 16.49
CA ASP A 452 -3.16 -13.15 17.20
C ASP A 452 -4.18 -12.42 16.31
N TYR A 453 -5.31 -12.07 16.91
CA TYR A 453 -6.42 -11.36 16.27
C TYR A 453 -6.74 -10.05 16.99
N PHE A 454 -5.79 -9.47 17.74
CA PHE A 454 -5.83 -8.08 18.23
C PHE A 454 -7.10 -7.75 19.05
N ASP A 455 -7.49 -8.65 19.95
CA ASP A 455 -8.71 -8.55 20.77
C ASP A 455 -10.04 -8.49 20.00
N LEU A 456 -10.05 -8.86 18.71
CA LEU A 456 -11.30 -9.00 17.94
C LEU A 456 -12.20 -10.07 18.56
N GLN A 457 -13.51 -9.80 18.60
CA GLN A 457 -14.50 -10.69 19.21
C GLN A 457 -14.57 -12.05 18.49
N ARG A 458 -14.86 -13.10 19.27
CA ARG A 458 -15.21 -14.44 18.78
C ARG A 458 -16.70 -14.67 18.90
N LEU A 459 -17.22 -15.66 18.18
CA LEU A 459 -18.64 -16.00 18.22
C LEU A 459 -19.15 -16.31 19.64
N GLY A 460 -18.34 -16.97 20.48
CA GLY A 460 -18.69 -17.23 21.87
C GLY A 460 -18.20 -16.18 22.88
N GLY A 461 -17.81 -14.99 22.41
CA GLY A 461 -17.40 -13.87 23.25
C GLY A 461 -15.89 -13.68 23.38
N LEU A 462 -15.43 -13.27 24.56
CA LEU A 462 -14.01 -12.99 24.82
C LEU A 462 -13.18 -14.27 24.78
N LEU A 463 -11.99 -14.21 24.17
CA LEU A 463 -11.09 -15.36 24.05
C LEU A 463 -10.69 -15.94 25.43
N SER A 464 -10.48 -15.09 26.43
CA SER A 464 -10.20 -15.49 27.81
C SER A 464 -11.35 -16.29 28.44
N HIS A 465 -12.59 -15.85 28.21
CA HIS A 465 -13.79 -16.55 28.65
C HIS A 465 -13.89 -17.93 27.96
N LEU A 466 -13.67 -17.99 26.66
CA LEU A 466 -13.72 -19.24 25.90
C LEU A 466 -12.66 -20.25 26.34
N LYS A 467 -11.42 -19.79 26.52
CA LYS A 467 -10.33 -20.62 27.06
C LYS A 467 -10.69 -21.19 28.43
N LYS A 468 -11.39 -20.44 29.29
CA LYS A 468 -11.82 -20.91 30.62
C LYS A 468 -13.00 -21.89 30.57
N THR A 469 -14.01 -21.60 29.76
CA THR A 469 -15.27 -22.36 29.69
C THR A 469 -15.12 -23.65 28.87
N LEU A 470 -14.33 -23.65 27.80
CA LEU A 470 -14.18 -24.77 26.86
C LEU A 470 -12.85 -25.52 26.97
N LYS A 471 -12.11 -25.36 28.09
CA LYS A 471 -10.82 -26.03 28.31
C LYS A 471 -10.88 -27.56 28.21
N ASP A 472 -11.97 -28.17 28.69
CA ASP A 472 -12.13 -29.63 28.71
C ASP A 472 -12.45 -30.16 27.31
N ASP A 473 -13.18 -29.37 26.51
CA ASP A 473 -13.44 -29.63 25.10
C ASP A 473 -12.17 -29.49 24.25
N LEU A 474 -11.33 -28.49 24.51
CA LEU A 474 -10.02 -28.34 23.87
C LEU A 474 -9.10 -29.53 24.15
N ALA A 475 -9.07 -29.99 25.42
CA ALA A 475 -8.24 -31.11 25.82
C ALA A 475 -8.73 -32.46 25.25
N SER A 476 -10.04 -32.64 25.10
CA SER A 476 -10.65 -33.89 24.63
C SER A 476 -10.80 -33.98 23.11
N LYS A 477 -11.15 -32.88 22.43
CA LYS A 477 -11.41 -32.86 20.98
C LYS A 477 -10.19 -32.44 20.15
N ALA A 478 -9.33 -31.60 20.69
CA ALA A 478 -8.18 -31.04 19.98
C ALA A 478 -6.82 -31.42 20.62
N ASN A 479 -6.79 -32.18 21.71
CA ASN A 479 -5.57 -32.52 22.46
C ASN A 479 -4.72 -31.31 22.91
N ILE A 480 -5.35 -30.15 23.09
CA ILE A 480 -4.69 -28.90 23.50
C ILE A 480 -4.86 -28.71 25.01
N LEU A 481 -3.76 -28.51 25.72
CA LEU A 481 -3.75 -28.06 27.12
C LEU A 481 -3.36 -26.58 27.19
N ILE A 482 -4.24 -25.77 27.78
CA ILE A 482 -3.97 -24.34 28.03
C ILE A 482 -2.97 -24.22 29.19
N ASP A 483 -1.93 -23.39 29.03
CA ASP A 483 -0.98 -23.07 30.10
C ASP A 483 -1.73 -22.38 31.26
N PRO A 484 -1.64 -22.88 32.52
CA PRO A 484 -2.29 -22.25 33.68
C PRO A 484 -2.03 -20.76 33.85
N SER A 485 -0.88 -20.24 33.36
CA SER A 485 -0.58 -18.80 33.37
C SER A 485 -1.47 -17.98 32.43
N GLU A 486 -2.00 -18.55 31.34
CA GLU A 486 -2.93 -17.86 30.44
C GLU A 486 -4.37 -17.80 30.99
N LEU A 487 -4.69 -18.69 31.94
CA LEU A 487 -5.98 -18.68 32.65
C LEU A 487 -6.03 -17.65 33.79
N GLN A 488 -4.88 -17.03 34.13
CA GLN A 488 -4.72 -15.98 35.14
C GLN A 488 -4.79 -14.56 34.56
N ALA A 489 -5.53 -14.34 33.47
CA ALA A 489 -5.79 -12.99 32.98
C ALA A 489 -6.71 -12.24 33.97
N ILE A 490 -6.11 -11.27 34.65
CA ILE A 490 -6.62 -10.16 35.47
C ILE A 490 -8.15 -10.06 35.45
N THR A 491 -8.77 -10.38 36.57
CA THR A 491 -10.18 -10.09 36.82
C THR A 491 -10.39 -8.60 36.89
N MET A 492 -11.57 -8.12 36.47
CA MET A 492 -11.94 -6.71 36.54
C MET A 492 -11.86 -6.14 37.98
N ASP A 493 -11.87 -7.01 39.00
CA ASP A 493 -11.68 -6.70 40.42
C ASP A 493 -10.24 -6.32 40.80
N ASP A 494 -9.23 -6.65 39.98
CA ASP A 494 -7.81 -6.33 40.28
C ASP A 494 -7.35 -4.98 39.69
N LEU A 495 -8.23 -4.28 38.95
CA LEU A 495 -7.93 -2.94 38.40
C LEU A 495 -8.36 -1.80 39.34
N ASP A 496 -9.13 -2.10 40.40
CA ASP A 496 -9.67 -1.10 41.31
C ASP A 496 -8.75 -0.81 42.52
N GLU A 497 -7.67 -1.58 42.74
CA GLU A 497 -6.75 -1.35 43.88
C GLU A 497 -5.52 -0.46 43.55
N ASP A 498 -5.22 -0.20 42.28
CA ASP A 498 -4.03 0.58 41.89
C ASP A 498 -4.30 2.07 41.52
N GLU A 499 -5.56 2.52 41.47
CA GLU A 499 -5.91 3.93 41.19
C GLU A 499 -6.28 4.78 42.43
N GLU A 500 -6.16 4.27 43.67
CA GLU A 500 -6.60 4.99 44.88
C GLU A 500 -5.48 5.51 45.79
N SER A 501 -4.30 5.86 45.25
CA SER A 501 -3.23 6.49 46.06
C SER A 501 -2.63 7.79 45.52
N ALA A 502 -3.30 8.50 44.60
CA ALA A 502 -2.73 9.74 44.06
C ALA A 502 -3.70 10.88 43.71
N THR A 503 -4.63 11.24 44.59
CA THR A 503 -5.17 12.63 44.61
C THR A 503 -5.58 13.12 46.01
N SER A 504 -4.67 13.77 46.72
CA SER A 504 -4.92 15.00 47.50
C SER A 504 -3.56 15.52 48.00
N THR A 505 -3.05 16.67 47.58
CA THR A 505 -3.51 18.00 47.98
C THR A 505 -2.75 19.04 47.17
N ALA A 506 -3.45 20.07 46.72
CA ALA A 506 -2.92 21.22 46.01
C ALA A 506 -2.04 22.09 46.92
N GLN A 507 -0.95 22.66 46.37
CA GLN A 507 -0.66 24.12 46.40
C GLN A 507 0.68 24.44 45.68
N ARG A 508 0.62 25.35 44.71
CA ARG A 508 1.75 26.16 44.19
C ARG A 508 2.25 27.11 45.30
N PRO A 509 3.53 27.54 45.36
CA PRO A 509 4.04 28.60 44.46
C PRO A 509 5.57 28.69 44.16
N VAL A 510 5.86 29.35 43.03
CA VAL A 510 6.87 30.40 42.72
C VAL A 510 8.34 30.31 43.23
N ALA A 511 9.25 30.37 42.25
CA ALA A 511 10.62 30.92 42.17
C ALA A 511 11.45 31.29 43.42
N ALA A 512 12.73 30.87 43.46
CA ALA A 512 13.94 31.72 43.50
C ALA A 512 15.25 30.94 43.82
N LEU A 513 16.31 31.27 43.07
CA LEU A 513 17.73 31.44 43.46
C LEU A 513 18.49 30.43 44.36
N ALA A 514 19.49 29.79 43.73
CA ALA A 514 20.93 29.69 44.04
C ALA A 514 21.47 29.45 45.49
N ILE A 515 22.62 28.77 45.52
CA ILE A 515 23.60 28.44 46.60
C ILE A 515 23.53 26.91 46.88
N GLY A 516 24.57 26.08 46.77
CA GLY A 516 26.01 26.27 46.69
C GLY A 516 26.68 25.14 47.51
N GLY A 517 27.52 24.33 46.87
CA GLY A 517 28.43 23.35 47.50
C GLY A 517 27.80 22.00 47.89
N ALA A 518 28.48 20.86 47.83
CA ALA A 518 29.85 20.53 47.49
C ALA A 518 30.00 18.99 47.55
N LEU A 519 30.82 18.44 46.65
CA LEU A 519 31.59 17.17 46.75
C LEU A 519 30.78 15.84 46.71
N ALA A 520 31.10 14.79 45.94
CA ALA A 520 32.31 14.43 45.21
C ALA A 520 32.01 13.56 43.97
N ARG A 521 32.84 13.75 42.94
CA ARG A 521 33.16 12.84 41.81
C ARG A 521 34.54 12.18 42.12
N PRO A 522 35.15 11.33 41.27
CA PRO A 522 34.69 10.13 40.53
C PRO A 522 35.80 9.01 40.53
N SER A 523 35.69 8.01 39.62
CA SER A 523 36.74 7.18 38.97
C SER A 523 36.51 5.67 39.20
N TRP A 524 36.19 4.84 38.19
CA TRP A 524 36.98 4.32 37.05
C TRP A 524 38.36 3.71 37.42
N LEU A 525 38.62 2.54 36.81
CA LEU A 525 39.77 1.59 36.88
C LEU A 525 39.65 0.60 38.06
N SER A 526 39.63 -0.74 37.87
CA SER A 526 40.55 -1.56 37.05
C SER A 526 39.96 -2.97 36.74
N SER A 527 40.35 -3.54 35.60
CA SER A 527 40.41 -5.00 35.31
C SER A 527 41.87 -5.49 35.49
N PRO A 528 42.28 -6.74 35.19
CA PRO A 528 41.70 -8.11 35.32
C PRO A 528 42.69 -9.12 35.97
N THR A 529 42.26 -10.37 36.23
CA THR A 529 42.97 -11.66 35.94
C THR A 529 42.14 -12.84 36.49
N LEU A 530 41.59 -13.72 35.64
CA LEU A 530 42.16 -14.98 35.10
C LEU A 530 42.27 -16.14 36.12
N SER A 531 41.30 -17.08 36.12
CA SER A 531 41.63 -18.52 36.15
C SER A 531 40.46 -19.41 35.67
N ARG A 532 40.80 -20.28 34.70
CA ARG A 532 40.19 -21.57 34.29
C ARG A 532 38.77 -21.53 33.70
N ALA A 533 38.56 -21.64 32.38
CA ALA A 533 38.92 -22.71 31.43
C ALA A 533 38.39 -24.11 31.80
N ASN A 534 37.62 -24.67 30.85
CA ASN A 534 37.04 -26.02 30.74
C ASN A 534 35.66 -26.26 31.37
N ARG A 535 34.61 -26.19 30.53
CA ARG A 535 33.88 -27.38 30.03
C ARG A 535 32.79 -26.96 29.02
N PHE A 536 33.18 -26.87 27.75
CA PHE A 536 32.37 -27.41 26.66
C PHE A 536 32.45 -28.95 26.74
N LEU A 537 31.42 -29.64 26.22
CA LEU A 537 31.20 -31.09 26.18
C LEU A 537 30.48 -31.69 27.40
N SER A 538 29.14 -31.71 27.35
CA SER A 538 28.32 -32.94 27.47
C SER A 538 26.88 -32.59 27.84
N THR A 539 26.01 -32.47 26.83
CA THR A 539 24.58 -32.78 27.00
C THR A 539 24.02 -33.48 25.77
N ALA A 540 24.89 -34.24 25.09
CA ALA A 540 24.55 -35.24 24.08
C ALA A 540 24.55 -36.67 24.66
N ALA A 541 24.41 -36.83 25.97
CA ALA A 541 24.55 -38.13 26.63
C ALA A 541 23.63 -38.29 27.86
N VAL A 542 22.31 -38.11 27.70
CA VAL A 542 21.29 -38.73 28.59
C VAL A 542 20.01 -39.05 27.79
N SER A 543 20.13 -39.80 26.68
CA SER A 543 18.94 -40.41 26.05
C SER A 543 19.16 -41.82 25.48
N LEU A 544 20.24 -42.50 25.89
CA LEU A 544 20.45 -43.92 25.62
C LEU A 544 20.39 -44.68 26.94
N MET A 545 19.16 -44.97 27.39
CA MET A 545 18.73 -46.18 28.12
C MET A 545 17.41 -45.88 28.82
N ASN A 546 16.29 -46.19 28.15
CA ASN A 546 15.06 -46.57 28.82
C ASN A 546 14.36 -47.66 27.99
N PRO A 547 13.76 -48.67 28.64
CA PRO A 547 13.22 -49.85 27.97
C PRO A 547 11.98 -49.50 27.13
N ARG A 548 11.79 -50.24 26.02
CA ARG A 548 10.63 -50.14 25.11
C ARG A 548 9.32 -50.03 25.91
N ARG A 549 8.67 -48.85 25.84
CA ARG A 549 7.29 -48.65 26.28
C ARG A 549 6.31 -49.11 25.20
N PRO A 550 5.11 -49.60 25.55
CA PRO A 550 4.12 -50.05 24.59
C PRO A 550 3.51 -48.87 23.81
N LEU A 551 3.10 -49.11 22.56
CA LEU A 551 2.33 -48.17 21.75
C LEU A 551 1.02 -47.75 22.46
N GLY A 552 0.83 -46.44 22.70
CA GLY A 552 -0.44 -45.89 23.15
C GLY A 552 -0.35 -44.48 23.76
N THR A 553 -1.18 -43.56 23.22
CA THR A 553 -1.47 -42.16 23.61
C THR A 553 -0.51 -41.07 23.10
N MET A 554 -1.01 -40.20 22.20
CA MET A 554 -0.36 -38.95 21.77
C MET A 554 -0.14 -38.03 22.99
N GLU A 555 1.05 -37.41 23.07
CA GLU A 555 1.43 -36.49 24.14
C GLU A 555 0.63 -35.18 24.04
N LYS A 556 0.05 -34.70 25.15
CA LYS A 556 -0.76 -33.48 25.18
C LYS A 556 0.14 -32.23 25.04
N VAL A 557 -0.17 -31.35 24.08
CA VAL A 557 0.67 -30.19 23.73
C VAL A 557 0.25 -28.96 24.56
N LYS A 558 1.20 -28.31 25.25
CA LYS A 558 1.00 -27.02 25.94
C LYS A 558 1.23 -25.88 24.96
N ILE A 559 0.28 -24.95 24.84
CA ILE A 559 0.41 -23.81 23.91
C ILE A 559 0.46 -22.48 24.67
N ARG A 560 1.30 -21.57 24.19
CA ARG A 560 1.39 -20.16 24.58
C ARG A 560 1.08 -19.27 23.39
N THR A 561 0.38 -18.17 23.65
CA THR A 561 0.11 -17.10 22.70
C THR A 561 1.43 -16.35 22.43
N LEU A 562 1.91 -16.38 21.19
CA LEU A 562 3.14 -15.70 20.79
C LEU A 562 2.81 -14.37 20.12
N ASN A 563 3.51 -13.29 20.50
CA ASN A 563 3.42 -12.03 19.77
C ASN A 563 3.98 -12.20 18.34
N VAL A 564 3.47 -11.43 17.38
CA VAL A 564 3.91 -11.49 15.97
C VAL A 564 5.44 -11.40 15.82
N GLU A 565 6.10 -10.63 16.67
CA GLU A 565 7.56 -10.39 16.65
C GLU A 565 8.38 -11.56 17.24
N GLN A 566 7.73 -12.58 17.81
CA GLN A 566 8.37 -13.73 18.46
C GLN A 566 8.22 -15.04 17.68
N ARG A 567 7.45 -15.06 16.58
CA ARG A 567 7.13 -16.29 15.82
C ARG A 567 8.19 -16.58 14.77
N THR A 568 8.70 -17.81 14.80
CA THR A 568 9.67 -18.35 13.85
C THR A 568 9.01 -19.12 12.71
N GLU A 569 9.76 -19.43 11.65
CA GLU A 569 9.32 -20.32 10.57
C GLU A 569 8.85 -21.69 11.10
N GLU A 570 9.53 -22.25 12.10
CA GLU A 570 9.16 -23.52 12.74
C GLU A 570 7.83 -23.42 13.51
N ASP A 571 7.49 -22.26 14.07
CA ASP A 571 6.19 -22.06 14.74
C ASP A 571 5.02 -22.12 13.75
N ILE A 572 5.29 -21.70 12.51
CA ILE A 572 4.32 -21.57 11.41
C ILE A 572 4.19 -22.88 10.64
N GLU A 573 5.26 -23.35 10.00
CA GLU A 573 5.21 -24.58 9.18
C GLU A 573 5.26 -25.86 10.02
N GLY A 574 5.82 -25.78 11.24
CA GLY A 574 6.00 -26.94 12.10
C GLY A 574 7.33 -27.66 11.88
N SER A 575 7.53 -28.74 12.63
CA SER A 575 8.69 -29.63 12.56
C SER A 575 8.23 -31.10 12.50
N HIS A 576 9.16 -32.06 12.39
CA HIS A 576 8.82 -33.50 12.35
C HIS A 576 7.96 -33.99 13.54
N GLU A 577 7.87 -33.22 14.64
CA GLU A 577 7.09 -33.55 15.84
C GLU A 577 5.95 -32.55 16.14
N ASN A 578 5.77 -31.48 15.33
CA ASN A 578 4.84 -30.37 15.60
C ASN A 578 4.20 -29.89 14.29
N GLU A 579 2.86 -29.89 14.17
CA GLU A 579 2.13 -29.49 12.94
C GLU A 579 2.05 -27.96 12.71
N GLY A 580 2.88 -27.16 13.38
CA GLY A 580 2.93 -25.72 13.14
C GLY A 580 1.58 -25.05 13.43
N LEU A 581 1.08 -24.22 12.51
CA LEU A 581 -0.22 -23.54 12.64
C LEU A 581 -1.43 -24.48 12.69
N LEU A 582 -1.29 -25.77 12.36
CA LEU A 582 -2.40 -26.72 12.31
C LEU A 582 -2.46 -27.66 13.52
N LEU A 583 -1.71 -27.35 14.58
CA LEU A 583 -1.79 -28.09 15.84
C LEU A 583 -3.23 -28.19 16.38
N GLY A 584 -3.54 -29.38 16.89
CA GLY A 584 -4.80 -29.70 17.56
C GLY A 584 -5.92 -30.05 16.60
N ARG A 585 -5.61 -30.81 15.56
CA ARG A 585 -6.57 -31.23 14.55
C ARG A 585 -7.73 -32.05 15.14
N PRO A 586 -8.99 -31.67 14.86
CA PRO A 586 -10.16 -32.41 15.32
C PRO A 586 -10.42 -33.63 14.40
N PRO A 587 -11.13 -34.67 14.90
CA PRO A 587 -11.42 -35.88 14.14
C PRO A 587 -12.19 -35.65 12.82
N GLU A 588 -12.97 -34.58 12.75
CA GLU A 588 -13.82 -34.24 11.60
C GLU A 588 -13.05 -33.59 10.43
N GLU A 589 -11.83 -33.10 10.66
CA GLU A 589 -11.00 -32.47 9.62
C GLU A 589 -10.22 -33.53 8.82
N PRO A 590 -10.01 -33.35 7.50
CA PRO A 590 -9.30 -34.31 6.64
C PRO A 590 -7.80 -34.41 6.97
N ASP A 591 -7.21 -35.61 6.76
CA ASP A 591 -5.77 -35.87 7.00
C ASP A 591 -4.84 -35.24 5.97
N GLN A 592 -5.41 -34.79 4.85
CA GLN A 592 -4.62 -34.31 3.72
C GLN A 592 -4.24 -32.83 3.92
N PRO A 593 -2.98 -32.46 3.64
CA PRO A 593 -2.54 -31.09 3.78
C PRO A 593 -3.23 -30.21 2.74
N LEU A 594 -3.86 -29.12 3.15
CA LEU A 594 -4.58 -28.24 2.24
C LEU A 594 -3.62 -27.43 1.35
N THR A 595 -2.62 -26.81 1.97
CA THR A 595 -1.54 -26.00 1.36
C THR A 595 -0.39 -25.81 2.38
N GLU A 596 0.60 -24.97 2.07
CA GLU A 596 1.62 -24.51 3.04
C GLU A 596 1.00 -23.66 4.16
N ASN A 597 1.44 -23.80 5.42
CA ASN A 597 0.82 -23.11 6.55
C ASN A 597 0.96 -21.59 6.44
N SER A 598 2.08 -21.10 5.92
CA SER A 598 2.29 -19.68 5.62
C SER A 598 1.25 -19.11 4.66
N LEU A 599 0.77 -19.88 3.68
CA LEU A 599 -0.28 -19.44 2.75
C LEU A 599 -1.66 -19.40 3.42
N LEU A 600 -1.94 -20.30 4.36
CA LEU A 600 -3.16 -20.24 5.19
C LEU A 600 -3.20 -18.98 6.05
N GLU A 601 -2.07 -18.62 6.64
CA GLU A 601 -2.01 -17.43 7.46
C GLU A 601 -2.17 -16.15 6.64
N ILE A 602 -1.64 -16.11 5.41
CA ILE A 602 -1.88 -15.01 4.46
C ILE A 602 -3.37 -14.94 4.08
N LEU A 603 -4.02 -16.09 3.84
CA LEU A 603 -5.46 -16.17 3.54
C LEU A 603 -6.31 -15.58 4.68
N ASP A 604 -6.03 -15.94 5.93
CA ASP A 604 -6.70 -15.36 7.10
C ASP A 604 -6.50 -13.84 7.15
N GLY A 605 -5.28 -13.35 6.90
CA GLY A 605 -5.00 -11.92 6.82
C GLY A 605 -5.75 -11.20 5.68
N VAL A 606 -5.95 -11.85 4.54
CA VAL A 606 -6.77 -11.34 3.41
C VAL A 606 -8.24 -11.17 3.84
N ILE A 607 -8.80 -12.14 4.57
CA ILE A 607 -10.18 -12.08 5.09
C ILE A 607 -10.31 -10.93 6.09
N MET A 608 -9.36 -10.81 7.03
CA MET A 608 -9.33 -9.71 7.99
C MET A 608 -9.18 -8.34 7.29
N MET A 609 -8.33 -8.23 6.28
CA MET A 609 -8.18 -7.01 5.48
C MET A 609 -9.51 -6.58 4.82
N TYR A 610 -10.29 -7.54 4.32
CA TYR A 610 -11.60 -7.24 3.75
C TYR A 610 -12.56 -6.65 4.79
N ASN A 611 -12.58 -7.24 5.99
CA ASN A 611 -13.40 -6.78 7.11
C ASN A 611 -13.04 -5.36 7.57
N LEU A 612 -11.74 -5.06 7.68
CA LEU A 612 -11.26 -3.78 8.24
C LEU A 612 -11.63 -2.56 7.39
N SER A 613 -11.53 -2.65 6.05
CA SER A 613 -11.69 -1.45 5.22
C SER A 613 -12.25 -1.67 3.81
N VAL A 614 -12.07 -2.85 3.20
CA VAL A 614 -12.36 -3.02 1.77
C VAL A 614 -13.85 -2.92 1.48
N HIS A 615 -14.70 -3.60 2.27
CA HIS A 615 -16.14 -3.61 2.02
C HIS A 615 -16.76 -2.20 1.99
N GLN A 616 -16.43 -1.38 3.00
CA GLN A 616 -16.94 0.00 3.10
C GLN A 616 -16.54 0.85 1.88
N GLN A 617 -15.36 0.59 1.30
CA GLN A 617 -14.89 1.33 0.14
C GLN A 617 -15.53 0.90 -1.16
N LEU A 618 -15.81 -0.39 -1.32
CA LEU A 618 -16.66 -0.86 -2.42
C LEU A 618 -17.99 -0.10 -2.39
N GLY A 619 -18.65 0.00 -1.23
CA GLY A 619 -19.90 0.78 -1.11
C GLY A 619 -19.77 2.25 -1.54
N LYS A 620 -18.70 2.96 -1.12
CA LYS A 620 -18.48 4.37 -1.50
C LYS A 620 -18.30 4.59 -3.00
N MET A 621 -17.69 3.63 -3.70
CA MET A 621 -17.44 3.74 -5.14
C MET A 621 -18.72 3.59 -5.98
N VAL A 622 -19.79 2.97 -5.44
CA VAL A 622 -21.11 2.94 -6.06
C VAL A 622 -21.72 4.34 -6.18
N GLY A 623 -21.40 5.25 -5.27
CA GLY A 623 -21.93 6.62 -5.29
C GLY A 623 -21.65 7.38 -6.59
N VAL A 624 -20.56 7.05 -7.30
CA VAL A 624 -20.30 7.64 -8.64
C VAL A 624 -21.33 7.17 -9.68
N SER A 625 -21.80 5.93 -9.58
CA SER A 625 -22.88 5.42 -10.42
C SER A 625 -24.21 6.11 -10.07
N ASP A 626 -24.45 6.40 -8.79
CA ASP A 626 -25.63 7.13 -8.35
C ASP A 626 -25.61 8.58 -8.88
N ASP A 627 -24.46 9.25 -8.80
CA ASP A 627 -24.25 10.58 -9.40
C ASP A 627 -24.54 10.55 -10.92
N VAL A 628 -24.03 9.54 -11.65
CA VAL A 628 -24.31 9.40 -13.09
C VAL A 628 -25.82 9.30 -13.35
N ASN A 629 -26.54 8.51 -12.55
CA ASN A 629 -27.99 8.35 -12.69
C ASN A 629 -28.73 9.67 -12.37
N GLU A 630 -28.36 10.37 -11.31
CA GLU A 630 -28.96 11.65 -10.91
C GLU A 630 -28.80 12.71 -12.02
N TYR A 631 -27.57 12.88 -12.53
CA TYR A 631 -27.31 13.83 -13.61
C TYR A 631 -27.95 13.42 -14.94
N ALA A 632 -28.07 12.12 -15.24
CA ALA A 632 -28.80 11.63 -16.41
C ALA A 632 -30.30 11.96 -16.31
N MET A 633 -30.91 11.80 -15.14
CA MET A 633 -32.30 12.18 -14.89
C MET A 633 -32.50 13.70 -14.99
N ALA A 634 -31.59 14.49 -14.41
CA ALA A 634 -31.64 15.95 -14.48
C ALA A 634 -31.50 16.48 -15.92
N LEU A 635 -30.62 15.87 -16.72
CA LEU A 635 -30.45 16.19 -18.13
C LEU A 635 -31.74 15.89 -18.91
N LYS A 636 -32.31 14.71 -18.72
CA LYS A 636 -33.57 14.31 -19.37
C LYS A 636 -34.74 15.24 -19.01
N ASP A 637 -34.86 15.63 -17.74
CA ASP A 637 -35.89 16.58 -17.31
C ASP A 637 -35.68 17.97 -17.91
N THR A 638 -34.42 18.40 -18.06
CA THR A 638 -34.05 19.65 -18.73
C THR A 638 -34.40 19.62 -20.22
N GLU A 639 -34.14 18.50 -20.90
CA GLU A 639 -34.52 18.28 -22.30
C GLU A 639 -36.04 18.27 -22.50
N GLU A 640 -36.78 17.63 -21.59
CA GLU A 640 -38.25 17.67 -21.57
C GLU A 640 -38.75 19.12 -21.38
N LYS A 641 -38.18 19.88 -20.44
CA LYS A 641 -38.50 21.31 -20.23
C LYS A 641 -38.18 22.14 -21.47
N LEU A 642 -37.06 21.89 -22.13
CA LEU A 642 -36.67 22.57 -23.37
C LEU A 642 -37.68 22.30 -24.49
N SER A 643 -38.14 21.04 -24.64
CA SER A 643 -39.14 20.66 -25.65
C SER A 643 -40.51 21.32 -25.42
N ARG A 644 -40.85 21.62 -24.15
CA ARG A 644 -42.10 22.28 -23.75
C ARG A 644 -41.98 23.81 -23.70
N CYS A 645 -40.77 24.36 -23.84
CA CYS A 645 -40.52 25.79 -23.69
C CYS A 645 -41.16 26.57 -24.86
N PRO A 646 -41.99 27.59 -24.59
CA PRO A 646 -42.57 28.41 -25.65
C PRO A 646 -41.52 29.25 -26.36
N LYS A 647 -41.61 29.36 -27.70
CA LYS A 647 -40.62 30.06 -28.55
C LYS A 647 -40.45 31.56 -28.25
N TRP A 648 -41.37 32.18 -27.48
CA TRP A 648 -41.32 33.61 -27.14
C TRP A 648 -40.53 33.93 -25.86
N ARG A 649 -40.21 32.93 -25.01
CA ARG A 649 -39.40 33.10 -23.79
C ARG A 649 -37.95 32.72 -24.03
N LYS A 650 -37.24 33.57 -24.79
CA LYS A 650 -35.82 33.36 -25.14
C LYS A 650 -34.90 33.34 -23.91
N ASP A 651 -35.23 34.15 -22.90
CA ASP A 651 -34.55 34.21 -21.60
C ASP A 651 -34.50 32.83 -20.90
N ILE A 652 -35.65 32.16 -20.82
CA ILE A 652 -35.75 30.83 -20.21
C ILE A 652 -35.08 29.77 -21.09
N GLN A 653 -35.24 29.88 -22.40
CA GLN A 653 -34.65 28.94 -23.35
C GLN A 653 -33.10 28.98 -23.29
N GLU A 654 -32.49 30.16 -23.21
CA GLU A 654 -31.04 30.32 -23.07
C GLU A 654 -30.53 29.72 -21.76
N GLU A 655 -31.23 29.93 -20.65
CA GLU A 655 -30.81 29.39 -19.34
C GLU A 655 -30.96 27.87 -19.26
N LEU A 656 -32.00 27.31 -19.88
CA LEU A 656 -32.17 25.86 -20.04
C LEU A 656 -31.10 25.25 -20.95
N MET A 657 -30.70 25.92 -22.03
CA MET A 657 -29.59 25.47 -22.89
C MET A 657 -28.25 25.48 -22.14
N LYS A 658 -27.98 26.51 -21.33
CA LYS A 658 -26.79 26.54 -20.46
C LYS A 658 -26.82 25.38 -19.47
N SER A 659 -27.96 25.14 -18.82
CA SER A 659 -28.13 24.05 -17.87
C SER A 659 -27.94 22.69 -18.54
N GLN A 660 -28.50 22.48 -19.73
CA GLN A 660 -28.31 21.27 -20.53
C GLN A 660 -26.83 21.03 -20.83
N LYS A 661 -26.09 22.07 -21.24
CA LYS A 661 -24.66 21.98 -21.51
C LYS A 661 -23.87 21.59 -20.26
N VAL A 662 -24.12 22.24 -19.13
CA VAL A 662 -23.46 21.95 -17.85
C VAL A 662 -23.73 20.50 -17.39
N PHE A 663 -25.00 20.07 -17.43
CA PHE A 663 -25.35 18.70 -17.05
C PHE A 663 -24.73 17.67 -18.01
N SER A 664 -24.71 17.95 -19.32
CA SER A 664 -24.08 17.06 -20.32
C SER A 664 -22.57 16.94 -20.10
N GLU A 665 -21.86 18.05 -19.87
CA GLU A 665 -20.42 18.04 -19.58
C GLU A 665 -20.10 17.27 -18.30
N LYS A 666 -20.87 17.51 -17.23
CA LYS A 666 -20.70 16.81 -15.95
C LYS A 666 -20.99 15.32 -16.09
N LEU A 667 -22.03 14.94 -16.81
CA LEU A 667 -22.40 13.55 -17.06
C LEU A 667 -21.34 12.83 -17.91
N ASN A 668 -20.77 13.51 -18.91
CA ASN A 668 -19.66 12.98 -19.69
C ASN A 668 -18.41 12.72 -18.82
N HIS A 669 -18.10 13.65 -17.91
CA HIS A 669 -17.02 13.47 -16.94
C HIS A 669 -17.27 12.28 -16.02
N LEU A 670 -18.46 12.20 -15.41
CA LEU A 670 -18.83 11.12 -14.50
C LEU A 670 -18.89 9.76 -15.21
N SER A 671 -19.38 9.69 -16.45
CA SER A 671 -19.41 8.46 -17.26
C SER A 671 -17.99 7.90 -17.51
N ARG A 672 -17.02 8.76 -17.86
CA ARG A 672 -15.62 8.32 -18.03
C ARG A 672 -14.96 7.90 -16.72
N ARG A 673 -15.27 8.58 -15.61
CA ARG A 673 -14.82 8.17 -14.27
C ARG A 673 -15.44 6.82 -13.86
N LEU A 674 -16.71 6.59 -14.17
CA LEU A 674 -17.38 5.31 -13.93
C LEU A 674 -16.76 4.20 -14.78
N ALA A 675 -16.38 4.47 -16.04
CA ALA A 675 -15.62 3.53 -16.86
C ALA A 675 -14.32 3.09 -16.18
N TRP A 676 -13.58 4.04 -15.61
CA TRP A 676 -12.35 3.73 -14.86
C TRP A 676 -12.62 2.84 -13.65
N ILE A 677 -13.63 3.18 -12.84
CA ILE A 677 -14.00 2.42 -11.64
C ILE A 677 -14.46 1.01 -12.04
N ASN A 678 -15.26 0.87 -13.10
CA ASN A 678 -15.71 -0.44 -13.57
C ASN A 678 -14.56 -1.32 -14.06
N VAL A 679 -13.51 -0.74 -14.64
CA VAL A 679 -12.34 -1.50 -15.06
C VAL A 679 -11.43 -1.87 -13.88
N THR A 680 -11.24 -0.97 -12.92
CA THR A 680 -10.28 -1.16 -11.80
C THR A 680 -10.86 -1.88 -10.59
N ILE A 681 -12.16 -1.77 -10.34
CA ILE A 681 -12.83 -2.18 -9.10
C ILE A 681 -14.01 -3.11 -9.37
N TYR A 682 -14.92 -2.74 -10.27
CA TYR A 682 -16.10 -3.54 -10.61
C TYR A 682 -15.91 -4.41 -11.86
N SER A 683 -14.69 -4.90 -12.09
CA SER A 683 -14.43 -5.80 -13.21
C SER A 683 -14.98 -7.20 -12.90
N LYS A 684 -15.19 -8.00 -13.95
CA LYS A 684 -15.64 -9.40 -13.80
C LYS A 684 -14.62 -10.23 -13.00
N GLU A 685 -13.33 -9.98 -13.20
CA GLU A 685 -12.25 -10.63 -12.45
C GLU A 685 -12.30 -10.25 -10.98
N LYS A 686 -12.51 -8.97 -10.65
CA LYS A 686 -12.62 -8.52 -9.25
C LYS A 686 -13.88 -9.07 -8.57
N MET A 687 -14.97 -9.22 -9.32
CA MET A 687 -16.18 -9.90 -8.85
C MET A 687 -15.89 -11.37 -8.49
N GLN A 688 -15.09 -12.06 -9.31
CA GLN A 688 -14.69 -13.44 -9.05
C GLN A 688 -13.81 -13.56 -7.79
N ASP A 689 -12.93 -12.59 -7.53
CA ASP A 689 -12.14 -12.57 -6.30
C ASP A 689 -13.03 -12.44 -5.04
N ILE A 690 -14.04 -11.56 -5.07
CA ILE A 690 -14.98 -11.42 -3.95
C ILE A 690 -15.87 -12.65 -3.80
N TYR A 691 -16.28 -13.27 -4.91
CA TYR A 691 -17.01 -14.53 -4.89
C TYR A 691 -16.16 -15.68 -4.32
N TRP A 692 -14.88 -15.75 -4.69
CA TRP A 692 -13.94 -16.69 -4.13
C TRP A 692 -13.78 -16.48 -2.62
N LEU A 693 -13.63 -15.23 -2.16
CA LEU A 693 -13.56 -14.90 -0.74
C LEU A 693 -14.83 -15.33 0.02
N LEU A 694 -16.01 -15.10 -0.56
CA LEU A 694 -17.28 -15.59 -0.01
C LEU A 694 -17.27 -17.11 0.15
N ARG A 695 -16.84 -17.85 -0.88
CA ARG A 695 -16.76 -19.32 -0.83
C ARG A 695 -15.78 -19.80 0.24
N VAL A 696 -14.61 -19.17 0.35
CA VAL A 696 -13.62 -19.47 1.40
C VAL A 696 -14.24 -19.31 2.78
N CYS A 697 -14.94 -18.19 3.04
CA CYS A 697 -15.61 -17.97 4.32
C CYS A 697 -16.73 -18.98 4.57
N THR A 698 -17.57 -19.29 3.57
CA THR A 698 -18.63 -20.30 3.71
C THR A 698 -18.05 -21.69 4.03
N HIS A 699 -17.02 -22.14 3.31
CA HIS A 699 -16.36 -23.41 3.59
C HIS A 699 -15.69 -23.40 4.97
N THR A 700 -15.07 -22.30 5.38
CA THR A 700 -14.48 -22.14 6.72
C THR A 700 -15.55 -22.28 7.81
N ILE A 701 -16.72 -21.66 7.63
CA ILE A 701 -17.85 -21.76 8.57
C ILE A 701 -18.39 -23.19 8.61
N GLU A 702 -18.55 -23.86 7.46
CA GLU A 702 -19.02 -25.25 7.37
C GLU A 702 -18.07 -26.23 8.07
N HIS A 703 -16.76 -26.04 7.92
CA HIS A 703 -15.76 -26.84 8.61
C HIS A 703 -15.71 -26.51 10.11
N GLY A 704 -15.83 -25.22 10.47
CA GLY A 704 -15.93 -24.78 11.85
C GLY A 704 -17.12 -25.38 12.59
N ASP A 705 -18.30 -25.40 11.97
CA ASP A 705 -19.54 -25.95 12.56
C ASP A 705 -19.39 -27.43 12.93
N ARG A 706 -18.67 -28.21 12.11
CA ARG A 706 -18.39 -29.64 12.39
C ARG A 706 -17.59 -29.86 13.67
N THR A 707 -16.84 -28.86 14.15
CA THR A 707 -16.08 -28.96 15.41
C THR A 707 -16.96 -28.81 16.67
N GLY A 708 -18.25 -28.53 16.49
CA GLY A 708 -19.22 -28.40 17.58
C GLY A 708 -18.92 -27.21 18.48
N SER A 709 -18.75 -27.45 19.78
CA SER A 709 -18.47 -26.40 20.77
C SER A 709 -17.23 -25.54 20.47
N LEU A 710 -16.24 -26.09 19.75
CA LEU A 710 -15.04 -25.32 19.37
C LEU A 710 -15.32 -24.25 18.30
N PHE A 711 -16.47 -24.31 17.61
CA PHE A 711 -16.91 -23.27 16.69
C PHE A 711 -17.01 -21.89 17.36
N ALA A 712 -17.25 -21.86 18.68
CA ALA A 712 -17.29 -20.64 19.48
C ALA A 712 -15.99 -19.82 19.42
N PHE A 713 -14.84 -20.44 19.10
CA PHE A 713 -13.55 -19.77 18.96
C PHE A 713 -13.37 -19.04 17.62
N MET A 714 -14.24 -19.26 16.63
CA MET A 714 -14.14 -18.59 15.34
C MET A 714 -14.27 -17.06 15.51
N PRO A 715 -13.39 -16.25 14.89
CA PRO A 715 -13.54 -14.81 14.88
C PRO A 715 -14.85 -14.37 14.20
N GLU A 716 -15.56 -13.44 14.82
CA GLU A 716 -16.88 -12.98 14.33
C GLU A 716 -16.81 -12.41 12.91
N PHE A 717 -15.68 -11.80 12.56
CA PHE A 717 -15.50 -11.16 11.26
C PHE A 717 -15.62 -12.13 10.08
N TYR A 718 -15.46 -13.45 10.26
CA TYR A 718 -15.70 -14.43 9.19
C TYR A 718 -17.16 -14.42 8.73
N LEU A 719 -18.11 -14.32 9.67
CA LEU A 719 -19.54 -14.18 9.35
C LEU A 719 -19.80 -12.83 8.69
N SER A 720 -19.23 -11.75 9.25
CA SER A 720 -19.37 -10.41 8.71
C SER A 720 -18.85 -10.34 7.27
N VAL A 721 -17.69 -10.93 6.97
CA VAL A 721 -17.09 -10.97 5.62
C VAL A 721 -17.97 -11.78 4.67
N ALA A 722 -18.51 -12.93 5.09
CA ALA A 722 -19.42 -13.70 4.24
C ALA A 722 -20.68 -12.88 3.88
N MET A 723 -21.34 -12.27 4.86
CA MET A 723 -22.52 -11.43 4.63
C MET A 723 -22.21 -10.21 3.76
N ASN A 724 -21.10 -9.53 4.06
CA ASN A 724 -20.68 -8.32 3.36
C ASN A 724 -20.21 -8.62 1.93
N SER A 725 -19.54 -9.75 1.69
CA SER A 725 -19.16 -10.19 0.34
C SER A 725 -20.38 -10.53 -0.49
N TYR A 726 -21.37 -11.22 0.08
CA TYR A 726 -22.65 -11.45 -0.60
C TYR A 726 -23.36 -10.14 -0.94
N SER A 727 -23.49 -9.23 0.04
CA SER A 727 -24.09 -7.91 -0.16
C SER A 727 -23.38 -7.13 -1.27
N ALA A 728 -22.04 -7.15 -1.28
CA ALA A 728 -21.25 -6.48 -2.31
C ALA A 728 -21.51 -7.06 -3.71
N LEU A 729 -21.52 -8.38 -3.87
CA LEU A 729 -21.80 -9.02 -5.15
C LEU A 729 -23.23 -8.70 -5.64
N LYS A 730 -24.21 -8.71 -4.74
CA LYS A 730 -25.62 -8.44 -5.05
C LYS A 730 -25.89 -6.96 -5.36
N ASN A 731 -25.28 -6.04 -4.63
CA ASN A 731 -25.64 -4.62 -4.68
C ASN A 731 -24.64 -3.77 -5.47
N TYR A 732 -23.35 -4.09 -5.42
CA TYR A 732 -22.30 -3.25 -6.00
C TYR A 732 -21.90 -3.71 -7.40
N PHE A 733 -21.77 -5.02 -7.62
CA PHE A 733 -21.41 -5.57 -8.93
C PHE A 733 -22.62 -5.75 -9.86
N SER A 734 -23.80 -6.10 -9.32
CA SER A 734 -25.03 -6.41 -10.08
C SER A 734 -25.44 -5.41 -11.19
N PRO A 735 -25.27 -4.07 -11.03
CA PRO A 735 -25.57 -3.14 -12.11
C PRO A 735 -24.63 -3.26 -13.33
N VAL A 736 -23.43 -3.82 -13.13
CA VAL A 736 -22.33 -3.89 -14.12
C VAL A 736 -22.08 -5.32 -14.58
N ASN A 737 -22.04 -6.28 -13.67
CA ASN A 737 -21.84 -7.71 -13.92
C ASN A 737 -22.91 -8.50 -13.16
N SER A 738 -23.57 -9.44 -13.84
CA SER A 738 -24.61 -10.25 -13.22
C SER A 738 -24.00 -11.37 -12.37
N MET A 739 -24.50 -11.51 -11.14
CA MET A 739 -24.24 -12.66 -10.28
C MET A 739 -24.74 -13.98 -10.89
N GLU A 740 -25.65 -13.93 -11.86
CA GLU A 740 -26.17 -15.12 -12.54
C GLU A 740 -25.12 -15.87 -13.36
N GLU A 741 -24.02 -15.20 -13.73
CA GLU A 741 -22.89 -15.74 -14.49
C GLU A 741 -21.85 -16.48 -13.63
N LEU A 742 -22.02 -16.50 -12.30
CA LEU A 742 -21.07 -17.14 -11.38
C LEU A 742 -21.27 -18.67 -11.34
N PRO A 743 -20.18 -19.47 -11.38
CA PRO A 743 -20.25 -20.93 -11.32
C PRO A 743 -20.73 -21.40 -9.94
N GLY A 744 -21.52 -22.48 -9.85
CA GLY A 744 -21.89 -23.11 -8.58
C GLY A 744 -22.96 -22.38 -7.74
N LYS A 745 -23.56 -21.30 -8.27
CA LYS A 745 -24.48 -20.40 -7.56
C LYS A 745 -25.55 -21.09 -6.70
N VAL A 746 -26.24 -22.09 -7.24
CA VAL A 746 -27.39 -22.75 -6.58
C VAL A 746 -27.02 -23.42 -5.24
N GLN A 747 -25.78 -23.90 -5.09
CA GLN A 747 -25.34 -24.58 -3.87
C GLN A 747 -24.95 -23.61 -2.75
N VAL A 748 -24.42 -22.44 -3.09
CA VAL A 748 -24.08 -21.39 -2.11
C VAL A 748 -25.35 -20.69 -1.62
N TRP A 749 -26.32 -20.44 -2.51
CA TRP A 749 -27.57 -19.76 -2.15
C TRP A 749 -28.52 -20.58 -1.29
N ARG A 750 -28.68 -21.88 -1.58
CA ARG A 750 -29.53 -22.77 -0.76
C ARG A 750 -29.01 -23.01 0.66
N ARG A 751 -27.76 -22.63 0.96
CA ARG A 751 -27.16 -22.75 2.30
C ARG A 751 -27.23 -21.45 3.09
N GLY A 752 -27.59 -20.33 2.45
CA GLY A 752 -27.73 -19.01 3.07
C GLY A 752 -29.18 -18.58 3.34
N GLU A 753 -30.16 -19.22 2.71
CA GLU A 753 -31.57 -19.27 3.16
C GLU A 753 -31.74 -20.38 4.20
#